data_AF-A0A2A4B437-F1
#
_entry.id   AF-A0A2A4B437-F1
#
_cell.length_a   1.000
_cell.length_b   1.000
_cell.length_c   1.000
_cell.angle_alpha   90.00
_cell.angle_beta   90.00
_cell.angle_gamma   90.00
#
_symmetry.space_group_name_H-M   'P 1'
#
loop_
_entity.id
_entity.type
_entity.pdbx_description
1 polymer ?
#
loop_
_entity_poly.entity_id
_entity_poly.type
_entity_poly.pdbx_seq_one_letter_code
_entity_poly.pdbx_strand_id
1 'polypeptide(L)'
;MKLCAALLAGTALALPAAAFAEDRVPAEQPAVDSTPAAEPEDDIIIIGRGETRQVQELSERDFALLTPGTSPLKAIEKLPGVNFQAADPFGAYEWSQRVSIRGFNQNQIGFTLDGIPLGDGSYGNTNGLHISRAISSENIGVTQVSQGAGSIGTQATNNLGGTIEFFSRDPSDTPLVTANGTYGSENTVRGFFRFDTGMLGDNGPRAYFSYGYLDMDKWKGVGSQRQHQANFKAVAPLTPAVELYGTFNFSDRRENDYQDLSLGMIDRLGYDWDNVSGDYPLAIRLADIGANRGDTGAPRFNPGAGTTYPAPIASVDDAYFNAAGLRTDYLAAMGVRSTTNAPVRFNLSAYYHNNRGQGIWYTPYVFSAPTGVPISIRTTEYDIKRKGAFGSVTGNLGFNELTVGGWYELNDFRQARRFYALGSRLFPTRDSLDFQALPFATQWDFDYQTETVQYYVRDKITLGALTINLGWKGFEVTNEADPIIGGGLASGTIKVRDWFQPHAGVAFQLTDDAELFGGFTQVKRAFTSSATTGPFATTQAGFDNLGGLRPEESDTYEVGGRLRGRGFNLSLAGYLVDFRNRLIAQSVGAGIQGNPAILQNVGSVRSLGFEAAAEVRLPMGFGAFASYSYTDSTYQDDVFDRAGTLIARTADKQVVDTPKHLVKGEVTYDGELFFGRLGANYMSRRYFTYENDQFVDGRVLVDASIGVRIRLEGDRGFEIQGNATNLFDEEYVATIGSNGFGNRGDNQTLLAGAPQQVFVTLKTGF
;
A
#
# COMPACT_ATOMS: atom_id res chain seq x y z
N MET A 1 -14.26 -38.39 -28.26
CA MET A 1 -13.07 -38.74 -27.45
C MET A 1 -12.80 -37.57 -26.52
N LYS A 2 -13.17 -37.75 -25.25
CA LYS A 2 -13.10 -36.79 -24.15
C LYS A 2 -12.44 -37.54 -22.99
N LEU A 3 -11.34 -37.05 -22.44
CA LEU A 3 -10.69 -37.45 -21.18
C LEU A 3 -9.97 -36.18 -20.68
N CYS A 4 -9.94 -35.80 -19.41
CA CYS A 4 -10.40 -36.41 -18.17
C CYS A 4 -10.64 -35.28 -17.15
N ALA A 5 -11.68 -35.43 -16.34
CA ALA A 5 -11.95 -34.57 -15.18
C ALA A 5 -12.16 -35.44 -13.94
N ALA A 6 -11.75 -34.87 -12.81
CA ALA A 6 -12.19 -35.10 -11.42
C ALA A 6 -11.68 -36.33 -10.64
N LEU A 7 -11.51 -36.05 -9.34
CA LEU A 7 -11.37 -36.89 -8.14
C LEU A 7 -9.94 -37.15 -7.62
N LEU A 8 -9.58 -36.41 -6.58
CA LEU A 8 -8.79 -36.91 -5.44
C LEU A 8 -9.13 -36.08 -4.19
N ALA A 9 -10.25 -36.45 -3.56
CA ALA A 9 -10.51 -36.21 -2.14
C ALA A 9 -10.67 -37.60 -1.51
N GLY A 10 -9.86 -37.90 -0.50
CA GLY A 10 -10.05 -39.09 0.33
C GLY A 10 -8.77 -39.83 0.72
N THR A 11 -8.56 -39.93 2.03
CA THR A 11 -7.81 -40.96 2.77
C THR A 11 -6.28 -40.88 2.82
N ALA A 12 -5.76 -40.29 3.91
CA ALA A 12 -4.61 -40.82 4.66
C ALA A 12 -4.60 -40.28 6.10
N LEU A 13 -5.55 -40.74 6.93
CA LEU A 13 -5.43 -40.75 8.40
C LEU A 13 -4.93 -42.14 8.78
N ALA A 14 -3.62 -42.29 8.99
CA ALA A 14 -3.02 -43.41 9.73
C ALA A 14 -1.52 -43.11 9.98
N LEU A 15 -1.21 -42.47 11.11
CA LEU A 15 0.12 -42.56 11.72
C LEU A 15 0.03 -43.54 12.89
N PRO A 16 0.82 -44.63 12.92
CA PRO A 16 0.91 -45.48 14.09
C PRO A 16 1.70 -44.76 15.19
N ALA A 17 1.17 -44.82 16.40
CA ALA A 17 1.88 -44.44 17.61
C ALA A 17 3.14 -45.30 17.77
N ALA A 18 4.31 -44.66 17.77
CA ALA A 18 5.53 -45.23 18.30
C ALA A 18 5.87 -44.47 19.58
N ALA A 19 5.67 -45.15 20.71
CA ALA A 19 6.18 -44.73 22.00
C ALA A 19 7.71 -44.77 21.99
N PHE A 20 8.36 -43.67 22.34
CA PHE A 20 9.75 -43.69 22.82
C PHE A 20 9.81 -42.96 24.16
N ALA A 21 10.44 -43.65 25.11
CA ALA A 21 10.58 -43.30 26.50
C ALA A 21 11.51 -42.09 26.71
N GLU A 22 11.33 -41.44 27.86
CA GLU A 22 12.18 -40.39 28.43
C GLU A 22 13.66 -40.79 28.44
N ASP A 23 14.51 -39.83 28.04
CA ASP A 23 15.73 -39.52 28.79
C ASP A 23 15.88 -38.00 28.86
N ARG A 24 15.94 -37.48 30.09
CA ARG A 24 16.10 -36.06 30.41
C ARG A 24 17.56 -35.66 30.36
N VAL A 25 17.90 -34.65 29.56
CA VAL A 25 19.10 -33.82 29.72
C VAL A 25 18.70 -32.36 29.43
N PRO A 26 19.04 -31.38 30.27
CA PRO A 26 18.63 -29.99 30.08
C PRO A 26 19.47 -29.34 28.98
N ALA A 27 18.83 -28.71 27.99
CA ALA A 27 19.52 -27.96 26.95
C ALA A 27 18.77 -26.66 26.63
N GLU A 28 19.55 -25.58 26.60
CA GLU A 28 19.19 -24.17 26.38
C GLU A 28 18.27 -23.93 25.18
N GLN A 29 17.36 -22.96 25.36
CA GLN A 29 16.44 -22.43 24.36
C GLN A 29 17.20 -21.85 23.14
N PRO A 30 16.87 -22.27 21.91
CA PRO A 30 17.14 -21.50 20.71
C PRO A 30 15.91 -20.66 20.31
N ALA A 31 16.15 -19.37 20.06
CA ALA A 31 15.16 -18.40 19.58
C ALA A 31 14.97 -18.48 18.06
N VAL A 32 13.72 -18.55 17.55
CA VAL A 32 13.36 -18.29 16.14
C VAL A 32 11.93 -17.73 15.96
N ASP A 33 11.92 -16.49 15.43
CA ASP A 33 11.09 -15.74 14.47
C ASP A 33 9.55 -15.74 14.38
N SER A 34 9.08 -14.48 14.27
CA SER A 34 7.93 -13.88 13.58
C SER A 34 6.53 -13.96 14.20
N THR A 35 6.48 -13.89 15.53
CA THR A 35 5.51 -13.07 16.28
C THR A 35 6.35 -12.26 17.27
N PRO A 36 6.04 -10.99 17.61
CA PRO A 36 6.98 -10.16 18.38
C PRO A 36 7.36 -10.89 19.66
N ALA A 37 8.64 -11.18 19.83
CA ALA A 37 9.15 -11.62 21.11
C ALA A 37 8.85 -10.51 22.12
N ALA A 38 8.36 -10.88 23.30
CA ALA A 38 8.36 -9.97 24.44
C ALA A 38 9.82 -9.67 24.82
N GLU A 39 10.42 -8.74 24.10
CA GLU A 39 11.79 -8.23 24.20
C GLU A 39 11.67 -6.70 24.33
N PRO A 40 12.55 -6.06 25.12
CA PRO A 40 12.22 -4.97 26.03
C PRO A 40 11.25 -3.94 25.46
N GLU A 41 10.13 -3.73 26.16
CA GLU A 41 8.96 -2.87 25.85
C GLU A 41 9.25 -1.39 25.52
N ASP A 42 10.51 -1.00 25.36
CA ASP A 42 10.99 0.38 25.31
C ASP A 42 11.79 0.77 24.04
N ASP A 43 11.98 -0.13 23.06
CA ASP A 43 12.65 0.21 21.79
C ASP A 43 11.65 0.85 20.80
N ILE A 44 12.03 1.96 20.15
CA ILE A 44 11.20 2.70 19.18
C ILE A 44 11.13 1.96 17.84
N ILE A 45 12.23 1.32 17.40
CA ILE A 45 12.22 0.41 16.23
C ILE A 45 12.97 -0.87 16.57
N ILE A 46 12.32 -2.01 16.33
CA ILE A 46 12.95 -3.32 16.51
C ILE A 46 13.70 -3.67 15.22
N ILE A 47 15.02 -3.83 15.33
CA ILE A 47 15.89 -4.32 14.26
C ILE A 47 16.00 -5.84 14.42
N GLY A 48 15.50 -6.61 13.46
CA GLY A 48 15.22 -8.05 13.62
C GLY A 48 16.45 -8.95 13.83
N ARG A 49 16.99 -9.06 15.05
CA ARG A 49 18.15 -9.90 15.41
C ARG A 49 18.00 -11.35 14.94
N GLY A 50 19.07 -11.97 14.42
CA GLY A 50 19.03 -13.29 13.80
C GLY A 50 18.49 -13.35 12.37
N GLU A 51 17.95 -12.24 11.83
CA GLU A 51 17.59 -12.12 10.42
C GLU A 51 18.82 -11.95 9.54
N THR A 52 18.83 -12.61 8.38
CA THR A 52 19.90 -12.52 7.38
C THR A 52 19.72 -11.37 6.39
N ARG A 53 18.84 -10.41 6.74
CA ARG A 53 18.41 -9.28 5.92
C ARG A 53 17.96 -8.11 6.79
N GLN A 54 17.71 -6.97 6.17
CA GLN A 54 17.17 -5.80 6.87
C GLN A 54 15.66 -5.94 7.12
N VAL A 55 15.30 -6.04 8.39
CA VAL A 55 13.91 -6.06 8.89
C VAL A 55 13.76 -4.99 9.95
N GLN A 56 12.70 -4.19 9.83
CA GLN A 56 12.37 -3.12 10.76
C GLN A 56 10.91 -3.24 11.15
N GLU A 57 10.63 -3.13 12.45
CA GLU A 57 9.27 -3.19 12.99
C GLU A 57 8.92 -1.91 13.73
N LEU A 58 7.69 -1.44 13.51
CA LEU A 58 7.06 -0.42 14.33
C LEU A 58 5.98 -1.07 15.18
N SER A 59 5.95 -0.69 16.45
CA SER A 59 5.02 -1.18 17.46
C SER A 59 3.87 -0.21 17.70
N GLU A 60 2.86 -0.61 18.47
CA GLU A 60 1.74 0.24 18.89
C GLU A 60 2.17 1.60 19.47
N ARG A 61 3.29 1.66 20.19
CA ARG A 61 3.82 2.89 20.80
C ARG A 61 4.18 3.95 19.76
N ASP A 62 4.66 3.53 18.59
CA ASP A 62 4.99 4.43 17.48
C ASP A 62 3.74 5.06 16.87
N PHE A 63 2.66 4.28 16.77
CA PHE A 63 1.37 4.76 16.29
C PHE A 63 0.70 5.68 17.31
N ALA A 64 0.91 5.45 18.61
CA ALA A 64 0.26 6.21 19.68
C ALA A 64 0.63 7.70 19.66
N LEU A 65 1.85 8.06 19.24
CA LEU A 65 2.31 9.46 19.16
C LEU A 65 1.83 10.20 17.91
N LEU A 66 1.26 9.49 16.94
CA LEU A 66 0.66 10.07 15.74
C LEU A 66 -0.80 10.47 16.00
N THR A 67 -1.37 11.27 15.11
CA THR A 67 -2.81 11.57 15.14
C THR A 67 -3.60 10.28 14.90
N PRO A 68 -4.62 9.93 15.71
CA PRO A 68 -5.44 8.74 15.46
C PRO A 68 -6.03 8.74 14.05
N GLY A 69 -6.09 7.56 13.43
CA GLY A 69 -6.49 7.42 12.03
C GLY A 69 -5.36 7.62 11.03
N THR A 70 -4.15 7.96 11.47
CA THR A 70 -2.98 8.01 10.58
C THR A 70 -2.76 6.65 9.93
N SER A 71 -2.59 6.65 8.61
CA SER A 71 -2.35 5.44 7.84
C SER A 71 -1.11 4.69 8.35
N PRO A 72 -1.17 3.35 8.41
CA PRO A 72 -0.01 2.54 8.76
C PRO A 72 1.19 2.75 7.83
N LEU A 73 0.92 3.11 6.57
CA LEU A 73 1.96 3.45 5.59
C LEU A 73 2.66 4.77 5.90
N LYS A 74 1.97 5.71 6.55
CA LYS A 74 2.58 6.98 6.99
C LYS A 74 3.49 6.74 8.20
N ALA A 75 3.15 5.82 9.10
CA ALA A 75 3.99 5.53 10.26
C ALA A 75 5.39 5.01 9.88
N ILE A 76 5.48 4.17 8.84
CA ILE A 76 6.76 3.64 8.35
C ILE A 76 7.60 4.69 7.60
N GLU A 77 7.10 5.91 7.40
CA GLU A 77 7.84 6.98 6.72
C GLU A 77 9.15 7.36 7.41
N LYS A 78 9.27 7.11 8.73
CA LYS A 78 10.52 7.35 9.46
C LYS A 78 11.63 6.34 9.14
N LEU A 79 11.29 5.17 8.61
CA LEU A 79 12.27 4.12 8.33
C LEU A 79 13.19 4.52 7.15
N PRO A 80 14.48 4.16 7.17
CA PRO A 80 15.36 4.33 6.03
C PRO A 80 14.82 3.56 4.81
N GLY A 81 15.02 4.14 3.64
CA GLY A 81 14.64 3.57 2.35
C GLY A 81 13.19 3.82 1.97
N VAL A 82 12.35 4.25 2.93
CA VAL A 82 10.91 4.43 2.73
C VAL A 82 10.60 5.86 2.30
N ASN A 83 10.08 6.00 1.08
CA ASN A 83 9.47 7.22 0.57
C ASN A 83 7.95 7.04 0.59
N PHE A 84 7.29 7.66 1.56
CA PHE A 84 5.83 7.75 1.63
C PHE A 84 5.36 9.15 1.21
N GLN A 85 4.25 9.21 0.48
CA GLN A 85 3.64 10.44 0.00
C GLN A 85 2.13 10.36 0.21
N ALA A 86 1.55 11.49 0.62
CA ALA A 86 0.11 11.71 0.67
C ALA A 86 -0.17 13.20 0.57
N ALA A 87 -1.27 13.56 -0.10
CA ALA A 87 -1.74 14.93 -0.24
C ALA A 87 -2.57 15.40 0.97
N ASP A 88 -2.80 14.52 1.96
CA ASP A 88 -3.59 14.78 3.16
C ASP A 88 -2.80 14.47 4.44
N PRO A 89 -3.18 15.04 5.60
CA PRO A 89 -2.40 14.93 6.83
C PRO A 89 -2.40 13.53 7.46
N PHE A 90 -3.39 12.69 7.18
CA PHE A 90 -3.49 11.34 7.75
C PHE A 90 -2.83 10.28 6.86
N GLY A 91 -2.58 10.61 5.59
CA GLY A 91 -2.43 9.59 4.56
C GLY A 91 -3.72 8.78 4.44
N ALA A 92 -4.88 9.41 4.62
CA ALA A 92 -6.14 8.76 4.37
C ALA A 92 -6.37 8.65 2.87
N TYR A 93 -6.16 9.72 2.09
CA TYR A 93 -6.59 9.88 0.70
C TYR A 93 -5.86 8.96 -0.30
N GLU A 94 -6.51 7.85 -0.68
CA GLU A 94 -5.88 6.70 -1.37
C GLU A 94 -5.34 7.06 -2.75
N TRP A 95 -6.00 7.95 -3.50
CA TRP A 95 -5.50 8.39 -4.82
C TRP A 95 -4.12 9.05 -4.73
N SER A 96 -3.83 9.74 -3.62
CA SER A 96 -2.55 10.41 -3.39
C SER A 96 -1.48 9.51 -2.76
N GLN A 97 -1.87 8.39 -2.15
CA GLN A 97 -0.93 7.57 -1.40
C GLN A 97 0.08 6.90 -2.32
N ARG A 98 1.37 7.15 -2.09
CA ARG A 98 2.46 6.41 -2.73
C ARG A 98 3.42 5.93 -1.68
N VAL A 99 3.92 4.72 -1.85
CA VAL A 99 5.04 4.19 -1.08
C VAL A 99 6.06 3.61 -2.05
N SER A 100 7.32 3.93 -1.84
CA SER A 100 8.43 3.26 -2.50
C SER A 100 9.52 2.91 -1.49
N ILE A 101 10.19 1.79 -1.72
CA ILE A 101 11.28 1.28 -0.89
C ILE A 101 12.45 0.99 -1.82
N ARG A 102 13.64 1.56 -1.57
CA ARG A 102 14.84 1.31 -2.40
C ARG A 102 14.63 1.53 -3.92
N GLY A 103 13.72 2.44 -4.29
CA GLY A 103 13.34 2.72 -5.69
C GLY A 103 12.35 1.72 -6.32
N PHE A 104 11.88 0.72 -5.57
CA PHE A 104 10.74 -0.11 -5.95
C PHE A 104 9.46 0.64 -5.66
N ASN A 105 8.58 0.72 -6.66
CA ASN A 105 7.29 1.40 -6.52
C ASN A 105 6.32 0.52 -5.73
N GLN A 106 5.23 1.12 -5.24
CA GLN A 106 4.20 0.43 -4.45
C GLN A 106 3.76 -0.91 -5.06
N ASN A 107 3.49 -0.94 -6.37
CA ASN A 107 3.02 -2.16 -7.05
C ASN A 107 4.12 -3.23 -7.24
N GLN A 108 5.35 -2.97 -6.80
CA GLN A 108 6.49 -3.88 -6.79
C GLN A 108 6.86 -4.35 -5.37
N ILE A 109 6.02 -4.05 -4.38
CA ILE A 109 6.17 -4.41 -2.97
C ILE A 109 4.97 -5.29 -2.58
N GLY A 110 5.20 -6.32 -1.77
CA GLY A 110 4.13 -7.17 -1.26
C GLY A 110 3.48 -6.59 -0.01
N PHE A 111 2.15 -6.67 0.10
CA PHE A 111 1.40 -6.23 1.28
C PHE A 111 0.59 -7.39 1.87
N THR A 112 0.62 -7.55 3.19
CA THR A 112 -0.24 -8.54 3.88
C THR A 112 -0.84 -7.99 5.17
N LEU A 113 -2.03 -8.50 5.53
CA LEU A 113 -2.64 -8.30 6.85
C LEU A 113 -2.87 -9.67 7.48
N ASP A 114 -2.19 -9.99 8.59
CA ASP A 114 -2.23 -11.32 9.22
C ASP A 114 -1.93 -12.46 8.22
N GLY A 115 -1.02 -12.21 7.27
CA GLY A 115 -0.68 -13.11 6.17
C GLY A 115 -1.67 -13.11 4.99
N ILE A 116 -2.83 -12.45 5.10
CA ILE A 116 -3.76 -12.32 3.99
C ILE A 116 -3.15 -11.39 2.93
N PRO A 117 -3.03 -11.81 1.65
CA PRO A 117 -2.50 -10.96 0.59
C PRO A 117 -3.41 -9.76 0.31
N LEU A 118 -2.86 -8.56 0.47
CA LEU A 118 -3.53 -7.28 0.19
C LEU A 118 -3.32 -6.81 -1.25
N GLY A 119 -2.70 -7.61 -2.10
CA GLY A 119 -2.41 -7.25 -3.50
C GLY A 119 -1.29 -6.22 -3.60
N ASP A 120 -1.34 -5.38 -4.63
CA ASP A 120 -0.24 -4.47 -4.98
C ASP A 120 -0.39 -3.03 -4.41
N GLY A 121 -1.44 -2.79 -3.61
CA GLY A 121 -1.68 -1.51 -2.94
C GLY A 121 -2.11 -0.36 -3.85
N SER A 122 -2.34 -0.58 -5.15
CA SER A 122 -2.72 0.49 -6.08
C SER A 122 -4.15 1.00 -5.86
N TYR A 123 -4.40 2.30 -6.08
CA TYR A 123 -5.75 2.88 -6.07
C TYR A 123 -6.70 2.19 -7.06
N GLY A 124 -6.20 1.90 -8.27
CA GLY A 124 -6.87 1.07 -9.27
C GLY A 124 -6.75 -0.41 -8.91
N ASN A 125 -7.27 -0.78 -7.75
CA ASN A 125 -7.11 -2.11 -7.17
C ASN A 125 -7.68 -3.22 -8.07
N THR A 126 -6.89 -4.25 -8.35
CA THR A 126 -7.28 -5.37 -9.23
C THR A 126 -7.19 -6.75 -8.54
N ASN A 127 -6.41 -6.86 -7.47
CA ASN A 127 -6.02 -8.14 -6.87
C ASN A 127 -5.87 -8.05 -5.35
N GLY A 128 -6.47 -7.04 -4.70
CA GLY A 128 -5.99 -6.55 -3.42
C GLY A 128 -7.04 -5.89 -2.56
N LEU A 129 -6.58 -5.28 -1.48
CA LEU A 129 -7.31 -4.31 -0.66
C LEU A 129 -6.27 -3.38 -0.04
N HIS A 130 -6.45 -2.07 -0.16
CA HIS A 130 -5.53 -1.12 0.48
C HIS A 130 -5.61 -1.24 2.01
N ILE A 131 -4.47 -1.14 2.72
CA ILE A 131 -4.41 -1.35 4.17
C ILE A 131 -5.35 -0.42 4.94
N SER A 132 -5.48 0.85 4.51
CA SER A 132 -6.39 1.81 5.14
C SER A 132 -7.87 1.44 5.02
N ARG A 133 -8.23 0.48 4.15
CA ARG A 133 -9.58 -0.10 4.02
C ARG A 133 -9.70 -1.49 4.67
N ALA A 134 -8.59 -2.22 4.79
CA ALA A 134 -8.55 -3.57 5.32
C ALA A 134 -8.80 -3.65 6.84
N ILE A 135 -8.26 -2.71 7.61
CA ILE A 135 -8.42 -2.66 9.06
C ILE A 135 -8.23 -1.21 9.57
N SER A 136 -8.89 -0.86 10.67
CA SER A 136 -8.64 0.43 11.34
C SER A 136 -7.20 0.48 11.88
N SER A 137 -6.54 1.63 11.77
CA SER A 137 -5.15 1.83 12.24
C SER A 137 -4.93 1.44 13.70
N GLU A 138 -5.90 1.69 14.58
CA GLU A 138 -5.83 1.41 16.03
C GLU A 138 -5.86 -0.09 16.36
N ASN A 139 -6.24 -0.92 15.40
CA ASN A 139 -6.25 -2.37 15.54
C ASN A 139 -4.98 -3.02 14.99
N ILE A 140 -4.03 -2.25 14.45
CA ILE A 140 -2.72 -2.76 14.05
C ILE A 140 -1.79 -2.74 15.26
N GLY A 141 -1.20 -3.88 15.56
CA GLY A 141 -0.23 -4.02 16.66
C GLY A 141 1.19 -3.82 16.18
N VAL A 142 1.51 -4.34 14.99
CA VAL A 142 2.84 -4.26 14.39
C VAL A 142 2.74 -3.99 12.90
N THR A 143 3.62 -3.12 12.42
CA THR A 143 3.94 -3.01 10.99
C THR A 143 5.40 -3.36 10.78
N GLN A 144 5.65 -4.38 9.98
CA GLN A 144 6.98 -4.87 9.67
C GLN A 144 7.33 -4.53 8.21
N VAL A 145 8.51 -3.95 8.01
CA VAL A 145 9.08 -3.68 6.69
C VAL A 145 10.29 -4.59 6.51
N SER A 146 10.19 -5.51 5.55
CA SER A 146 11.28 -6.40 5.15
C SER A 146 11.81 -5.95 3.79
N GLN A 147 13.06 -5.49 3.75
CA GLN A 147 13.70 -5.01 2.52
C GLN A 147 14.43 -6.14 1.79
N GLY A 148 14.70 -5.98 0.48
CA GLY A 148 15.03 -7.10 -0.41
C GLY A 148 13.74 -7.77 -0.89
N ALA A 149 13.70 -9.03 -1.34
CA ALA A 149 12.40 -9.62 -1.73
C ALA A 149 11.43 -9.92 -0.58
N GLY A 150 11.55 -9.24 0.57
CA GLY A 150 10.76 -9.48 1.76
C GLY A 150 10.84 -10.92 2.26
N SER A 151 9.87 -11.32 3.11
CA SER A 151 9.83 -12.70 3.61
C SER A 151 9.47 -13.69 2.50
N ILE A 152 10.24 -14.79 2.44
CA ILE A 152 10.01 -15.86 1.46
C ILE A 152 8.63 -16.50 1.65
N GLY A 153 8.06 -16.39 2.86
CA GLY A 153 6.74 -16.87 3.19
C GLY A 153 5.59 -15.93 2.79
N THR A 154 5.87 -14.69 2.38
CA THR A 154 4.83 -13.71 2.08
C THR A 154 4.04 -14.09 0.82
N GLN A 155 2.72 -13.99 0.93
CA GLN A 155 1.73 -14.21 -0.13
C GLN A 155 1.73 -13.00 -1.08
N ALA A 156 2.67 -12.94 -2.00
CA ALA A 156 2.77 -11.84 -2.97
C ALA A 156 3.50 -12.27 -4.24
N THR A 157 2.84 -12.10 -5.38
CA THR A 157 3.41 -12.37 -6.73
C THR A 157 3.88 -11.11 -7.43
N ASN A 158 3.76 -9.94 -6.79
CA ASN A 158 4.21 -8.65 -7.31
C ASN A 158 5.45 -8.10 -6.60
N ASN A 159 5.88 -8.75 -5.52
CA ASN A 159 6.99 -8.33 -4.68
C ASN A 159 8.34 -8.55 -5.39
N LEU A 160 8.97 -7.47 -5.84
CA LEU A 160 10.32 -7.47 -6.41
C LEU A 160 11.37 -6.91 -5.44
N GLY A 161 10.96 -6.14 -4.42
CA GLY A 161 11.90 -5.35 -3.61
C GLY A 161 11.52 -5.06 -2.17
N GLY A 162 10.43 -5.65 -1.67
CA GLY A 162 10.13 -5.61 -0.24
C GLY A 162 8.75 -6.13 0.11
N THR A 163 8.55 -6.39 1.40
CA THR A 163 7.22 -6.61 1.96
C THR A 163 6.92 -5.63 3.08
N ILE A 164 5.67 -5.20 3.14
CA ILE A 164 5.10 -4.50 4.28
C ILE A 164 4.00 -5.40 4.85
N GLU A 165 4.24 -5.91 6.05
CA GLU A 165 3.41 -6.92 6.70
C GLU A 165 2.76 -6.29 7.93
N PHE A 166 1.43 -6.31 7.97
CA PHE A 166 0.63 -5.75 9.05
C PHE A 166 0.09 -6.87 9.93
N PHE A 167 0.26 -6.75 11.24
CA PHE A 167 -0.26 -7.71 12.21
C PHE A 167 -1.32 -7.03 13.05
N SER A 168 -2.54 -7.59 13.04
CA SER A 168 -3.62 -7.10 13.88
C SER A 168 -3.42 -7.49 15.33
N ARG A 169 -3.82 -6.61 16.24
CA ARG A 169 -3.83 -6.87 17.68
C ARG A 169 -4.72 -8.07 17.96
N ASP A 170 -4.30 -8.93 18.88
CA ASP A 170 -5.21 -9.95 19.43
C ASP A 170 -6.19 -9.27 20.41
N PRO A 171 -7.34 -9.91 20.71
CA PRO A 171 -8.21 -9.44 21.78
C PRO A 171 -7.47 -9.47 23.13
N SER A 172 -7.76 -8.49 23.98
CA SER A 172 -7.22 -8.42 25.34
C SER A 172 -7.66 -9.62 26.19
N ASP A 173 -6.79 -10.05 27.10
CA ASP A 173 -7.10 -11.09 28.08
C ASP A 173 -8.04 -10.58 29.19
N THR A 174 -8.08 -9.27 29.42
CA THR A 174 -9.02 -8.61 30.34
C THR A 174 -10.07 -7.80 29.58
N PRO A 175 -11.29 -7.64 30.12
CA PRO A 175 -12.27 -6.75 29.54
C PRO A 175 -11.73 -5.31 29.46
N LEU A 176 -11.72 -4.74 28.25
CA LEU A 176 -11.15 -3.42 27.98
C LEU A 176 -12.04 -2.64 27.02
N VAL A 177 -12.17 -1.33 27.27
CA VAL A 177 -12.80 -0.39 26.34
C VAL A 177 -11.76 0.65 25.95
N THR A 178 -11.40 0.66 24.67
CA THR A 178 -10.53 1.69 24.09
C THR A 178 -11.38 2.63 23.26
N ALA A 179 -11.21 3.93 23.46
CA ALA A 179 -11.91 4.91 22.64
C ALA A 179 -11.04 6.15 22.39
N ASN A 180 -11.18 6.74 21.21
CA ASN A 180 -10.61 8.04 20.91
C ASN A 180 -11.57 8.92 20.11
N GLY A 181 -11.48 10.23 20.34
CA GLY A 181 -12.20 11.25 19.58
C GLY A 181 -11.22 12.35 19.18
N THR A 182 -11.23 12.74 17.91
CA THR A 182 -10.34 13.76 17.35
C THR A 182 -11.15 14.85 16.65
N TYR A 183 -10.78 16.10 16.87
CA TYR A 183 -11.32 17.27 16.18
C TYR A 183 -10.18 18.22 15.75
N GLY A 184 -10.28 18.85 14.59
CA GLY A 184 -9.22 19.74 14.12
C GLY A 184 -9.49 20.42 12.77
N SER A 185 -8.40 20.78 12.08
CA SER A 185 -8.41 21.39 10.75
C SER A 185 -9.33 20.69 9.74
N GLU A 186 -9.83 21.44 8.76
CA GLU A 186 -10.81 21.00 7.75
C GLU A 186 -12.08 20.38 8.31
N ASN A 187 -12.56 20.90 9.44
CA ASN A 187 -13.72 20.37 10.17
C ASN A 187 -13.60 18.87 10.46
N THR A 188 -12.38 18.35 10.60
CA THR A 188 -12.14 16.93 10.79
C THR A 188 -12.82 16.46 12.08
N VAL A 189 -13.68 15.45 11.97
CA VAL A 189 -14.28 14.73 13.10
C VAL A 189 -13.94 13.26 12.95
N ARG A 190 -13.24 12.71 13.94
CA ARG A 190 -12.92 11.29 13.99
C ARG A 190 -13.33 10.68 15.32
N GLY A 191 -13.93 9.50 15.29
CA GLY A 191 -14.24 8.72 16.48
C GLY A 191 -13.87 7.25 16.28
N PHE A 192 -13.30 6.63 17.29
CA PHE A 192 -13.03 5.20 17.33
C PHE A 192 -13.43 4.61 18.67
N PHE A 193 -14.01 3.42 18.63
CA PHE A 193 -14.39 2.65 19.79
C PHE A 193 -14.03 1.19 19.58
N ARG A 194 -13.48 0.55 20.60
CA ARG A 194 -13.20 -0.89 20.67
C ARG A 194 -13.63 -1.42 22.02
N PHE A 195 -14.24 -2.60 22.00
CA PHE A 195 -14.60 -3.37 23.18
C PHE A 195 -13.99 -4.77 23.06
N ASP A 196 -13.19 -5.14 24.06
CA ASP A 196 -12.62 -6.46 24.25
C ASP A 196 -13.40 -7.20 25.34
N THR A 197 -13.75 -8.45 25.08
CA THR A 197 -14.52 -9.27 26.04
C THR A 197 -13.72 -9.70 27.25
N GLY A 198 -12.38 -9.64 27.17
CA GLY A 198 -11.51 -10.44 28.01
C GLY A 198 -11.65 -11.93 27.73
N MET A 199 -10.92 -12.73 28.49
CA MET A 199 -11.00 -14.18 28.47
C MET A 199 -12.31 -14.68 29.10
N LEU A 200 -13.11 -15.43 28.34
CA LEU A 200 -14.40 -15.94 28.80
C LEU A 200 -14.24 -17.28 29.53
N GLY A 201 -14.25 -17.26 30.86
CA GLY A 201 -14.01 -18.45 31.69
C GLY A 201 -12.53 -18.79 31.81
N ASP A 202 -12.21 -19.97 32.35
CA ASP A 202 -10.81 -20.39 32.53
C ASP A 202 -10.20 -20.82 31.19
N ASN A 203 -9.25 -20.04 30.66
CA ASN A 203 -8.60 -20.29 29.36
C ASN A 203 -9.59 -20.43 28.20
N GLY A 204 -10.67 -19.66 28.20
CA GLY A 204 -11.68 -19.69 27.15
C GLY A 204 -11.42 -18.75 25.96
N PRO A 205 -12.39 -18.61 25.05
CA PRO A 205 -12.27 -17.69 23.92
C PRO A 205 -12.27 -16.23 24.37
N ARG A 206 -11.62 -15.39 23.56
CA ARG A 206 -11.62 -13.93 23.69
C ARG A 206 -11.93 -13.28 22.34
N ALA A 207 -12.60 -12.14 22.35
CA ALA A 207 -12.96 -11.43 21.14
C ALA A 207 -12.94 -9.92 21.34
N TYR A 208 -12.81 -9.18 20.23
CA TYR A 208 -13.08 -7.75 20.21
C TYR A 208 -14.03 -7.39 19.07
N PHE A 209 -14.75 -6.29 19.28
CA PHE A 209 -15.44 -5.54 18.24
C PHE A 209 -14.98 -4.09 18.28
N SER A 210 -14.84 -3.47 17.11
CA SER A 210 -14.49 -2.06 17.01
C SER A 210 -15.20 -1.39 15.85
N TYR A 211 -15.39 -0.08 15.98
CA TYR A 211 -15.98 0.79 14.96
C TYR A 211 -15.25 2.14 14.93
N GLY A 212 -14.94 2.59 13.72
CA GLY A 212 -14.32 3.87 13.43
C GLY A 212 -15.17 4.70 12.47
N TYR A 213 -15.19 6.01 12.70
CA TYR A 213 -15.80 7.02 11.83
C TYR A 213 -14.80 8.16 11.60
N LEU A 214 -14.70 8.62 10.36
CA LEU A 214 -13.96 9.81 9.95
C LEU A 214 -14.83 10.60 8.96
N ASP A 215 -14.93 11.91 9.18
CA ASP A 215 -15.45 12.89 8.24
C ASP A 215 -14.57 14.13 8.29
N MET A 216 -14.14 14.62 7.14
CA MET A 216 -13.38 15.86 7.01
C MET A 216 -13.66 16.51 5.67
N ASP A 217 -13.55 17.84 5.62
CA ASP A 217 -13.55 18.56 4.36
C ASP A 217 -12.22 18.36 3.62
N LYS A 218 -12.22 18.61 2.31
CA LYS A 218 -10.96 18.74 1.57
C LYS A 218 -10.22 19.99 2.05
N TRP A 219 -8.89 19.92 2.17
CA TRP A 219 -8.08 21.08 2.56
C TRP A 219 -8.04 22.17 1.48
N LYS A 220 -8.37 21.81 0.23
CA LYS A 220 -8.60 22.75 -0.87
C LYS A 220 -9.80 22.37 -1.72
N GLY A 221 -10.46 23.38 -2.27
CA GLY A 221 -11.68 23.23 -3.04
C GLY A 221 -12.88 22.79 -2.19
N VAL A 222 -13.91 22.24 -2.84
CA VAL A 222 -15.16 21.82 -2.18
C VAL A 222 -15.33 20.31 -2.32
N GLY A 223 -15.49 19.63 -1.18
CA GLY A 223 -15.72 18.19 -1.11
C GLY A 223 -15.42 17.64 0.28
N SER A 224 -15.72 16.36 0.50
CA SER A 224 -15.51 15.69 1.80
C SER A 224 -14.81 14.34 1.64
N GLN A 225 -14.23 13.87 2.73
CA GLN A 225 -13.62 12.56 2.90
C GLN A 225 -14.32 11.84 4.05
N ARG A 226 -15.03 10.76 3.76
CA ARG A 226 -15.82 9.98 4.72
C ARG A 226 -15.36 8.55 4.76
N GLN A 227 -15.24 8.02 5.97
CA GLN A 227 -14.90 6.63 6.20
C GLN A 227 -15.65 6.05 7.40
N HIS A 228 -16.20 4.87 7.19
CA HIS A 228 -16.71 3.97 8.22
C HIS A 228 -15.87 2.70 8.19
N GLN A 229 -15.50 2.19 9.36
CA GLN A 229 -14.83 0.89 9.49
C GLN A 229 -15.40 0.13 10.68
N ALA A 230 -15.58 -1.17 10.51
CA ALA A 230 -15.91 -2.08 11.60
C ALA A 230 -14.98 -3.29 11.54
N ASN A 231 -14.37 -3.65 12.67
CA ASN A 231 -13.47 -4.80 12.75
C ASN A 231 -13.87 -5.70 13.92
N PHE A 232 -13.84 -7.00 13.69
CA PHE A 232 -14.08 -8.05 14.67
C PHE A 232 -12.97 -9.09 14.58
N LYS A 233 -12.51 -9.57 15.74
CA LYS A 233 -11.59 -10.71 15.83
C LYS A 233 -11.94 -11.55 17.05
N ALA A 234 -11.87 -12.86 16.90
CA ALA A 234 -12.00 -13.81 17.99
C ALA A 234 -10.85 -14.82 17.95
N VAL A 235 -10.34 -15.19 19.12
CA VAL A 235 -9.32 -16.23 19.29
C VAL A 235 -9.83 -17.21 20.35
N ALA A 236 -9.78 -18.50 20.03
CA ALA A 236 -10.27 -19.57 20.88
C ALA A 236 -9.22 -20.70 20.97
N PRO A 237 -8.76 -21.07 22.16
CA PRO A 237 -7.89 -22.23 22.31
C PRO A 237 -8.70 -23.51 22.02
N LEU A 238 -8.19 -24.34 21.11
CA LEU A 238 -8.74 -25.69 20.86
C LEU A 238 -8.07 -26.72 21.76
N THR A 239 -6.77 -26.55 21.98
CA THR A 239 -5.92 -27.31 22.92
C THR A 239 -4.85 -26.36 23.49
N PRO A 240 -4.07 -26.75 24.51
CA PRO A 240 -2.94 -25.92 24.98
C PRO A 240 -1.89 -25.60 23.89
N ALA A 241 -1.83 -26.42 22.83
CA ALA A 241 -0.86 -26.30 21.75
C ALA A 241 -1.45 -25.70 20.45
N VAL A 242 -2.76 -25.47 20.37
CA VAL A 242 -3.46 -25.10 19.12
C VAL A 242 -4.61 -24.15 19.41
N GLU A 243 -4.68 -23.06 18.64
CA GLU A 243 -5.76 -22.09 18.70
C GLU A 243 -6.42 -21.88 17.33
N LEU A 244 -7.73 -21.61 17.38
CA LEU A 244 -8.56 -21.18 16.27
C LEU A 244 -8.71 -19.66 16.35
N TYR A 245 -8.65 -18.98 15.22
CA TYR A 245 -8.97 -17.56 15.14
C TYR A 245 -9.89 -17.25 13.96
N GLY A 246 -10.65 -16.16 14.09
CA GLY A 246 -11.49 -15.63 13.02
C GLY A 246 -11.48 -14.11 13.03
N THR A 247 -11.49 -13.51 11.84
CA THR A 247 -11.55 -12.06 11.63
C THR A 247 -12.67 -11.69 10.66
N PHE A 248 -13.27 -10.52 10.88
CA PHE A 248 -14.20 -9.89 9.95
C PHE A 248 -13.98 -8.38 9.95
N ASN A 249 -13.79 -7.82 8.77
CA ASN A 249 -13.52 -6.41 8.56
C ASN A 249 -14.46 -5.86 7.49
N PHE A 250 -15.02 -4.70 7.76
CA PHE A 250 -15.87 -3.94 6.85
C PHE A 250 -15.33 -2.52 6.73
N SER A 251 -15.35 -1.97 5.52
CA SER A 251 -15.13 -0.54 5.30
C SER A 251 -16.11 0.02 4.29
N ASP A 252 -16.59 1.23 4.55
CA ASP A 252 -17.28 2.07 3.59
C ASP A 252 -16.55 3.40 3.51
N ARG A 253 -16.06 3.73 2.32
CA ARG A 253 -15.29 4.95 2.05
C ARG A 253 -15.93 5.73 0.92
N ARG A 254 -16.04 7.04 1.11
CA ARG A 254 -16.61 8.00 0.16
C ARG A 254 -15.77 9.27 0.18
N GLU A 255 -15.10 9.59 -0.91
CA GLU A 255 -14.15 10.69 -0.96
C GLU A 255 -14.28 11.52 -2.23
N ASN A 256 -14.13 12.84 -2.14
CA ASN A 256 -13.96 13.70 -3.30
C ASN A 256 -12.48 13.85 -3.66
N ASP A 257 -12.14 13.61 -4.91
CA ASP A 257 -10.76 13.64 -5.38
C ASP A 257 -10.25 15.08 -5.56
N TYR A 258 -8.96 15.29 -5.29
CA TYR A 258 -8.27 16.54 -5.62
C TYR A 258 -7.92 16.58 -7.10
N GLN A 259 -7.92 17.78 -7.69
CA GLN A 259 -7.46 17.96 -9.06
C GLN A 259 -5.97 17.66 -9.18
N ASP A 260 -5.61 16.84 -10.17
CA ASP A 260 -4.22 16.62 -10.55
C ASP A 260 -3.67 17.86 -11.25
N LEU A 261 -2.55 18.36 -10.75
CA LEU A 261 -1.90 19.57 -11.22
C LEU A 261 -0.67 19.25 -12.08
N SER A 262 -0.26 20.23 -12.86
CA SER A 262 1.04 20.31 -13.53
C SER A 262 1.82 21.49 -12.93
N LEU A 263 3.13 21.59 -13.18
CA LEU A 263 3.91 22.76 -12.71
C LEU A 263 3.34 24.08 -13.28
N GLY A 264 3.04 24.10 -14.58
CA GLY A 264 2.44 25.25 -15.22
C GLY A 264 1.02 25.59 -14.73
N MET A 265 0.29 24.63 -14.16
CA MET A 265 -0.95 24.91 -13.45
C MET A 265 -0.69 25.54 -12.10
N ILE A 266 0.27 25.02 -11.31
CA ILE A 266 0.62 25.60 -10.01
C ILE A 266 1.05 27.06 -10.19
N ASP A 267 1.92 27.35 -11.16
CA ASP A 267 2.40 28.70 -11.44
C ASP A 267 1.30 29.68 -11.87
N ARG A 268 0.30 29.20 -12.61
CA ARG A 268 -0.75 30.04 -13.23
C ARG A 268 -2.02 30.14 -12.40
N LEU A 269 -2.46 29.04 -11.82
CA LEU A 269 -3.74 28.87 -11.13
C LEU A 269 -3.58 28.95 -9.61
N GLY A 270 -2.37 28.70 -9.09
CA GLY A 270 -2.07 28.68 -7.67
C GLY A 270 -1.95 27.27 -7.10
N TYR A 271 -1.26 27.17 -5.96
CA TYR A 271 -1.04 25.94 -5.20
C TYR A 271 -2.34 25.28 -4.71
N ASP A 272 -3.30 26.11 -4.29
CA ASP A 272 -4.60 25.73 -3.75
C ASP A 272 -5.67 25.49 -4.82
N TRP A 273 -5.30 25.52 -6.11
CA TRP A 273 -6.24 25.27 -7.21
C TRP A 273 -6.84 23.85 -7.15
N ASP A 274 -8.14 23.74 -7.40
CA ASP A 274 -8.89 22.48 -7.38
C ASP A 274 -10.07 22.51 -8.37
N ASN A 275 -10.81 21.39 -8.48
CA ASN A 275 -12.04 21.29 -9.26
C ASN A 275 -13.11 22.31 -8.81
N VAL A 276 -13.96 22.74 -9.75
CA VAL A 276 -15.00 23.77 -9.52
C VAL A 276 -16.29 23.18 -8.95
N SER A 277 -16.19 22.29 -7.95
CA SER A 277 -17.32 21.56 -7.35
C SER A 277 -18.39 22.48 -6.75
N GLY A 278 -18.01 23.69 -6.33
CA GLY A 278 -18.92 24.73 -5.84
C GLY A 278 -19.60 25.57 -6.92
N ASP A 279 -19.20 25.46 -8.19
CA ASP A 279 -19.69 26.28 -9.31
C ASP A 279 -20.01 25.43 -10.55
N TYR A 280 -21.14 24.72 -10.49
CA TYR A 280 -21.64 23.91 -11.61
C TYR A 280 -21.87 24.72 -12.90
N PRO A 281 -22.47 25.93 -12.86
CA PRO A 281 -22.59 26.77 -14.05
C PRO A 281 -21.25 27.10 -14.73
N LEU A 282 -20.19 27.33 -13.96
CA LEU A 282 -18.84 27.52 -14.51
C LEU A 282 -18.36 26.26 -15.23
N ALA A 283 -18.49 25.07 -14.63
CA ALA A 283 -18.10 23.81 -15.28
C ALA A 283 -18.83 23.59 -16.63
N ILE A 284 -20.14 23.90 -16.68
CA ILE A 284 -20.94 23.84 -17.91
C ILE A 284 -20.43 24.84 -18.95
N ARG A 285 -20.08 26.06 -18.54
CA ARG A 285 -19.50 27.08 -19.42
C ARG A 285 -18.15 26.64 -19.98
N LEU A 286 -17.27 26.06 -19.15
CA LEU A 286 -15.96 25.55 -19.59
C LEU A 286 -16.12 24.43 -20.62
N ALA A 287 -17.07 23.52 -20.40
CA ALA A 287 -17.38 22.45 -21.34
C ALA A 287 -17.94 22.98 -22.68
N ASP A 288 -18.84 23.96 -22.66
CA ASP A 288 -19.34 24.61 -23.87
C ASP A 288 -18.22 25.30 -24.66
N ILE A 289 -17.32 26.02 -23.98
CA ILE A 289 -16.17 26.68 -24.60
C ILE A 289 -15.22 25.63 -25.21
N GLY A 290 -14.93 24.54 -24.48
CA GLY A 290 -14.11 23.43 -24.99
C GLY A 290 -14.71 22.79 -26.24
N ALA A 291 -16.03 22.56 -26.27
CA ALA A 291 -16.72 22.06 -27.45
C ALA A 291 -16.66 23.06 -28.63
N ASN A 292 -16.82 24.36 -28.37
CA ASN A 292 -16.74 25.40 -29.40
C ASN A 292 -15.35 25.53 -30.02
N ARG A 293 -14.30 25.38 -29.21
CA ARG A 293 -12.90 25.36 -29.65
C ARG A 293 -12.52 24.07 -30.37
N GLY A 294 -13.22 22.97 -30.06
CA GLY A 294 -12.95 21.63 -30.59
C GLY A 294 -12.06 20.79 -29.66
N ASP A 295 -11.74 21.29 -28.48
CA ASP A 295 -10.82 20.67 -27.52
C ASP A 295 -11.35 19.33 -26.99
N THR A 296 -12.68 19.20 -26.86
CA THR A 296 -13.32 18.00 -26.26
C THR A 296 -13.91 17.01 -27.27
N GLY A 297 -14.04 17.41 -28.54
CA GLY A 297 -14.79 16.64 -29.55
C GLY A 297 -16.30 16.56 -29.32
N ALA A 298 -16.84 17.19 -28.26
CA ALA A 298 -18.26 17.20 -27.96
C ALA A 298 -19.05 18.09 -28.96
N PRO A 299 -20.35 17.81 -29.21
CA PRO A 299 -21.17 18.66 -30.06
C PRO A 299 -21.31 20.08 -29.49
N ARG A 300 -21.38 21.07 -30.39
CA ARG A 300 -21.50 22.49 -30.05
C ARG A 300 -22.95 22.87 -29.69
N PHE A 301 -23.36 22.55 -28.47
CA PHE A 301 -24.73 22.84 -27.99
C PHE A 301 -24.96 24.31 -27.64
N ASN A 302 -23.92 25.08 -27.33
CA ASN A 302 -24.03 26.49 -26.97
C ASN A 302 -22.92 27.34 -27.61
N PRO A 303 -23.05 27.70 -28.90
CA PRO A 303 -22.10 28.59 -29.59
C PRO A 303 -21.96 29.96 -28.92
N GLY A 304 -22.99 30.42 -28.18
CA GLY A 304 -22.99 31.71 -27.49
C GLY A 304 -22.00 31.80 -26.31
N ALA A 305 -21.48 30.66 -25.82
CA ALA A 305 -20.43 30.65 -24.80
C ALA A 305 -19.08 31.20 -25.31
N GLY A 306 -18.90 31.30 -26.63
CA GLY A 306 -17.65 31.75 -27.25
C GLY A 306 -16.54 30.69 -27.19
N THR A 307 -15.31 31.14 -27.43
CA THR A 307 -14.10 30.29 -27.55
C THR A 307 -12.97 30.70 -26.60
N THR A 308 -13.23 31.64 -25.69
CA THR A 308 -12.24 32.17 -24.75
C THR A 308 -12.60 31.70 -23.35
N TYR A 309 -11.70 30.94 -22.73
CA TYR A 309 -11.86 30.53 -21.33
C TYR A 309 -11.80 31.75 -20.39
N PRO A 310 -12.57 31.77 -19.29
CA PRO A 310 -12.43 32.81 -18.27
C PRO A 310 -11.04 32.73 -17.62
N ALA A 311 -10.32 33.85 -17.55
CA ALA A 311 -9.04 33.89 -16.84
C ALA A 311 -9.22 33.48 -15.37
N PRO A 312 -8.28 32.74 -14.75
CA PRO A 312 -6.97 32.33 -15.29
C PRO A 312 -6.97 30.99 -16.05
N ILE A 313 -8.13 30.38 -16.31
CA ILE A 313 -8.26 29.08 -17.00
C ILE A 313 -7.85 29.22 -18.47
N ALA A 314 -7.05 28.27 -18.95
CA ALA A 314 -6.50 28.21 -20.29
C ALA A 314 -6.90 26.92 -21.04
N SER A 315 -7.26 25.86 -20.32
CA SER A 315 -7.72 24.59 -20.85
C SER A 315 -8.97 24.09 -20.11
N VAL A 316 -9.80 23.29 -20.79
CA VAL A 316 -10.92 22.57 -20.14
C VAL A 316 -10.44 21.61 -19.05
N ASP A 317 -9.19 21.14 -19.16
CA ASP A 317 -8.59 20.21 -18.19
C ASP A 317 -8.03 20.91 -16.95
N ASP A 318 -8.01 22.24 -16.90
CA ASP A 318 -7.54 22.97 -15.71
C ASP A 318 -8.43 22.71 -14.50
N ALA A 319 -9.74 22.54 -14.72
CA ALA A 319 -10.70 22.19 -13.67
C ALA A 319 -11.90 21.45 -14.27
N TYR A 320 -12.27 20.36 -13.64
CA TYR A 320 -13.54 19.68 -13.89
C TYR A 320 -14.59 20.13 -12.88
N PHE A 321 -15.84 19.65 -13.04
CA PHE A 321 -16.84 19.93 -12.02
C PHE A 321 -16.48 19.23 -10.71
N ASN A 322 -16.31 17.90 -10.71
CA ASN A 322 -16.01 17.15 -9.50
C ASN A 322 -15.39 15.78 -9.87
N ALA A 323 -14.80 15.12 -8.89
CA ALA A 323 -14.29 13.75 -8.97
C ALA A 323 -14.43 13.07 -7.59
N ALA A 324 -14.55 11.73 -7.57
CA ALA A 324 -14.74 11.00 -6.33
C ALA A 324 -14.31 9.53 -6.39
N GLY A 325 -13.85 9.00 -5.25
CA GLY A 325 -13.60 7.59 -5.01
C GLY A 325 -14.63 6.99 -4.05
N LEU A 326 -15.37 5.97 -4.48
CA LEU A 326 -16.33 5.25 -3.63
C LEU A 326 -15.88 3.80 -3.49
N ARG A 327 -15.81 3.29 -2.26
CA ARG A 327 -15.39 1.91 -1.96
C ARG A 327 -16.26 1.30 -0.87
N THR A 328 -16.63 0.04 -1.05
CA THR A 328 -17.25 -0.78 0.02
C THR A 328 -16.58 -2.14 0.04
N ASP A 329 -16.05 -2.51 1.20
CA ASP A 329 -15.11 -3.62 1.38
C ASP A 329 -15.58 -4.57 2.47
N TYR A 330 -15.43 -5.87 2.22
CA TYR A 330 -15.60 -6.95 3.19
C TYR A 330 -14.39 -7.86 3.12
N LEU A 331 -13.73 -8.10 4.26
CA LEU A 331 -12.63 -9.04 4.38
C LEU A 331 -12.84 -9.93 5.60
N ALA A 332 -12.82 -11.25 5.42
CA ALA A 332 -12.94 -12.20 6.50
C ALA A 332 -11.89 -13.29 6.38
N ALA A 333 -11.41 -13.79 7.51
CA ALA A 333 -10.54 -14.95 7.55
C ALA A 333 -10.85 -15.85 8.74
N MET A 334 -10.49 -17.12 8.60
CA MET A 334 -10.53 -18.11 9.67
C MET A 334 -9.31 -19.01 9.53
N GLY A 335 -8.65 -19.30 10.64
CA GLY A 335 -7.44 -20.11 10.61
C GLY A 335 -7.17 -20.82 11.93
N VAL A 336 -6.28 -21.80 11.85
CA VAL A 336 -5.83 -22.60 12.98
C VAL A 336 -4.31 -22.52 13.03
N ARG A 337 -3.76 -22.20 14.20
CA ARG A 337 -2.31 -22.08 14.40
C ARG A 337 -1.85 -22.74 15.68
N SER A 338 -0.60 -23.20 15.67
CA SER A 338 0.06 -23.69 16.88
C SER A 338 0.38 -22.55 17.84
N THR A 339 0.30 -22.80 19.14
CA THR A 339 0.83 -21.88 20.16
C THR A 339 2.36 -21.94 20.19
N THR A 340 3.00 -20.93 20.77
CA THR A 340 4.46 -20.70 20.72
C THR A 340 5.32 -21.86 21.22
N ASN A 341 4.78 -22.75 22.06
CA ASN A 341 5.53 -23.85 22.70
C ASN A 341 5.37 -25.22 22.01
N ALA A 342 4.75 -25.29 20.82
CA ALA A 342 4.54 -26.56 20.13
C ALA A 342 5.85 -27.07 19.47
N PRO A 343 6.17 -28.39 19.57
CA PRO A 343 7.36 -28.98 18.93
C PRO A 343 7.37 -28.85 17.40
N VAL A 344 6.19 -28.78 16.80
CA VAL A 344 5.97 -28.50 15.38
C VAL A 344 5.05 -27.30 15.31
N ARG A 345 5.52 -26.24 14.64
CA ARG A 345 4.73 -25.03 14.45
C ARG A 345 3.98 -25.10 13.13
N PHE A 346 2.71 -24.77 13.12
CA PHE A 346 1.93 -24.69 11.89
C PHE A 346 0.98 -23.50 11.92
N ASN A 347 0.64 -23.02 10.73
CA ASN A 347 -0.43 -22.06 10.51
C ASN A 347 -1.20 -22.49 9.27
N LEU A 348 -2.53 -22.44 9.31
CA LEU A 348 -3.39 -22.66 8.16
C LEU A 348 -4.55 -21.68 8.23
N SER A 349 -4.74 -20.90 7.18
CA SER A 349 -5.73 -19.82 7.14
C SER A 349 -6.44 -19.81 5.80
N ALA A 350 -7.73 -19.56 5.81
CA ALA A 350 -8.53 -19.30 4.63
C ALA A 350 -9.17 -17.92 4.76
N TYR A 351 -9.28 -17.19 3.65
CA TYR A 351 -9.87 -15.86 3.61
C TYR A 351 -10.84 -15.70 2.44
N TYR A 352 -11.75 -14.75 2.61
CA TYR A 352 -12.65 -14.25 1.59
C TYR A 352 -12.63 -12.73 1.60
N HIS A 353 -12.51 -12.13 0.43
CA HIS A 353 -12.53 -10.70 0.22
C HIS A 353 -13.54 -10.36 -0.88
N ASN A 354 -14.41 -9.39 -0.61
CA ASN A 354 -15.35 -8.83 -1.57
C ASN A 354 -15.29 -7.31 -1.52
N ASN A 355 -15.04 -6.66 -2.66
CA ASN A 355 -15.04 -5.21 -2.77
C ASN A 355 -15.81 -4.76 -4.00
N ARG A 356 -16.50 -3.63 -3.87
CA ARG A 356 -17.08 -2.84 -4.96
C ARG A 356 -16.54 -1.42 -4.91
N GLY A 357 -16.12 -0.89 -6.06
CA GLY A 357 -15.59 0.46 -6.17
C GLY A 357 -16.04 1.21 -7.43
N GLN A 358 -16.15 2.54 -7.34
CA GLN A 358 -16.31 3.44 -8.47
C GLN A 358 -15.36 4.64 -8.32
N GLY A 359 -14.53 4.89 -9.33
CA GLY A 359 -13.83 6.17 -9.51
C GLY A 359 -14.62 7.05 -10.47
N ILE A 360 -15.06 8.22 -10.01
CA ILE A 360 -16.01 9.13 -10.66
C ILE A 360 -15.28 10.37 -11.15
N TRP A 361 -15.57 10.79 -12.37
CA TRP A 361 -15.14 12.07 -12.92
C TRP A 361 -16.26 12.70 -13.74
N TYR A 362 -16.50 14.00 -13.55
CA TYR A 362 -17.41 14.75 -14.41
C TYR A 362 -16.66 15.21 -15.65
N THR A 363 -16.91 14.54 -16.78
CA THR A 363 -16.13 14.70 -18.00
C THR A 363 -16.81 15.60 -19.03
N PRO A 364 -16.09 16.56 -19.64
CA PRO A 364 -16.57 17.36 -20.76
C PRO A 364 -16.36 16.67 -22.13
N TYR A 365 -15.70 15.52 -22.15
CA TYR A 365 -15.38 14.77 -23.38
C TYR A 365 -16.54 13.89 -23.85
N VAL A 366 -17.50 13.62 -22.97
CA VAL A 366 -18.72 12.87 -23.30
C VAL A 366 -19.90 13.65 -22.75
N PHE A 367 -20.78 14.11 -23.64
CA PHE A 367 -21.99 14.81 -23.24
C PHE A 367 -23.06 13.82 -22.76
N SER A 368 -23.99 14.30 -21.93
CA SER A 368 -25.16 13.54 -21.50
C SER A 368 -26.15 13.40 -22.65
N ALA A 369 -25.99 12.36 -23.48
CA ALA A 369 -26.79 12.18 -24.69
C ALA A 369 -28.31 12.25 -24.49
N PRO A 370 -28.90 11.69 -23.41
CA PRO A 370 -30.34 11.77 -23.18
C PRO A 370 -30.89 13.17 -22.91
N THR A 371 -30.04 14.14 -22.52
CA THR A 371 -30.47 15.44 -21.99
C THR A 371 -29.81 16.64 -22.65
N GLY A 372 -28.73 16.45 -23.41
CA GLY A 372 -27.98 17.53 -24.06
C GLY A 372 -27.13 18.38 -23.11
N VAL A 373 -26.93 17.93 -21.86
CA VAL A 373 -25.97 18.55 -20.94
C VAL A 373 -24.55 18.27 -21.47
N PRO A 374 -23.65 19.28 -21.58
CA PRO A 374 -22.38 19.18 -22.31
C PRO A 374 -21.29 18.42 -21.55
N ILE A 375 -21.63 17.89 -20.37
CA ILE A 375 -20.78 17.03 -19.55
C ILE A 375 -21.59 15.78 -19.15
N SER A 376 -20.91 14.73 -18.72
CA SER A 376 -21.50 13.52 -18.11
C SER A 376 -20.63 13.02 -16.97
N ILE A 377 -21.12 12.06 -16.19
CA ILE A 377 -20.27 11.36 -15.21
C ILE A 377 -19.66 10.15 -15.91
N ARG A 378 -18.32 10.09 -15.96
CA ARG A 378 -17.54 8.90 -16.33
C ARG A 378 -17.16 8.15 -15.07
N THR A 379 -17.39 6.84 -15.05
CA THR A 379 -16.89 5.97 -13.99
C THR A 379 -15.82 5.01 -14.52
N THR A 380 -14.90 4.64 -13.63
CA THR A 380 -14.18 3.37 -13.71
C THR A 380 -14.63 2.55 -12.53
N GLU A 381 -15.32 1.47 -12.80
CA GLU A 381 -15.99 0.65 -11.80
C GLU A 381 -15.28 -0.67 -11.70
N TYR A 382 -15.27 -1.23 -10.50
CA TYR A 382 -14.75 -2.55 -10.31
C TYR A 382 -15.42 -3.30 -9.18
N ASP A 383 -15.46 -4.62 -9.33
CA ASP A 383 -15.89 -5.57 -8.31
C ASP A 383 -14.81 -6.65 -8.19
N ILE A 384 -14.42 -7.00 -6.97
CA ILE A 384 -13.42 -8.05 -6.69
C ILE A 384 -14.05 -9.08 -5.77
N LYS A 385 -13.95 -10.36 -6.12
CA LYS A 385 -14.27 -11.50 -5.26
C LYS A 385 -13.07 -12.44 -5.20
N ARG A 386 -12.40 -12.45 -4.06
CA ARG A 386 -11.19 -13.23 -3.82
C ARG A 386 -11.42 -14.24 -2.73
N LYS A 387 -10.94 -15.46 -2.96
CA LYS A 387 -10.86 -16.49 -1.95
C LYS A 387 -9.52 -17.18 -2.05
N GLY A 388 -8.90 -17.44 -0.91
CA GLY A 388 -7.63 -18.13 -0.89
C GLY A 388 -7.41 -18.84 0.42
N ALA A 389 -6.42 -19.72 0.40
CA ALA A 389 -5.91 -20.40 1.57
C ALA A 389 -4.39 -20.40 1.53
N PHE A 390 -3.79 -20.20 2.69
CA PHE A 390 -2.34 -20.26 2.85
C PHE A 390 -2.01 -20.95 4.16
N GLY A 391 -0.83 -21.52 4.22
CA GLY A 391 -0.36 -22.17 5.42
C GLY A 391 1.08 -22.58 5.35
N SER A 392 1.62 -22.96 6.50
CA SER A 392 2.99 -23.44 6.63
C SER A 392 3.13 -24.41 7.78
N VAL A 393 4.16 -25.23 7.70
CA VAL A 393 4.61 -26.12 8.75
C VAL A 393 6.11 -25.91 8.93
N THR A 394 6.54 -25.78 10.18
CA THR A 394 7.94 -25.62 10.58
C THR A 394 8.31 -26.70 11.57
N GLY A 395 9.43 -27.36 11.34
CA GLY A 395 9.96 -28.41 12.21
C GLY A 395 11.47 -28.33 12.37
N ASN A 396 11.94 -28.68 13.57
CA ASN A 396 13.37 -28.84 13.85
C ASN A 396 13.82 -30.25 13.42
N LEU A 397 14.81 -30.31 12.54
CA LEU A 397 15.39 -31.56 12.01
C LEU A 397 16.79 -31.84 12.57
N GLY A 398 17.10 -31.28 13.75
CA GLY A 398 18.38 -31.41 14.44
C GLY A 398 19.25 -30.18 14.25
N PHE A 399 20.04 -30.12 13.17
CA PHE A 399 20.96 -29.02 12.90
C PHE A 399 20.31 -27.84 12.15
N ASN A 400 19.06 -28.01 11.72
CA ASN A 400 18.34 -27.05 10.90
C ASN A 400 16.84 -27.00 11.23
N GLU A 401 16.23 -25.84 10.98
CA GLU A 401 14.80 -25.60 11.08
C GLU A 401 14.21 -25.44 9.68
N LEU A 402 13.40 -26.42 9.26
CA LEU A 402 12.80 -26.46 7.94
C LEU A 402 11.36 -25.95 8.00
N THR A 403 11.07 -24.92 7.20
CA THR A 403 9.71 -24.41 6.95
C THR A 403 9.30 -24.73 5.51
N VAL A 404 8.11 -25.31 5.34
CA VAL A 404 7.45 -25.47 4.05
C VAL A 404 6.08 -24.81 4.12
N GLY A 405 5.73 -24.03 3.11
CA GLY A 405 4.42 -23.41 3.04
C GLY A 405 3.92 -23.20 1.62
N GLY A 406 2.67 -22.80 1.53
CA GLY A 406 1.99 -22.59 0.26
C GLY A 406 0.82 -21.64 0.36
N TRP A 407 0.40 -21.16 -0.80
CA TRP A 407 -0.72 -20.25 -0.98
C TRP A 407 -1.43 -20.57 -2.29
N TYR A 408 -2.75 -20.62 -2.22
CA TYR A 408 -3.64 -20.73 -3.37
C TYR A 408 -4.66 -19.61 -3.32
N GLU A 409 -4.87 -18.91 -4.43
CA GLU A 409 -5.89 -17.87 -4.57
C GLU A 409 -6.62 -17.99 -5.89
N LEU A 410 -7.94 -17.75 -5.83
CA LEU A 410 -8.78 -17.42 -6.97
C LEU A 410 -9.30 -15.99 -6.80
N ASN A 411 -9.09 -15.16 -7.82
CA ASN A 411 -9.54 -13.78 -7.90
C ASN A 411 -10.44 -13.62 -9.14
N ASP A 412 -11.70 -13.27 -8.90
CA ASP A 412 -12.68 -12.84 -9.90
C ASP A 412 -12.78 -11.31 -9.81
N PHE A 413 -12.31 -10.63 -10.84
CA PHE A 413 -12.21 -9.18 -10.93
C PHE A 413 -12.97 -8.69 -12.16
N ARG A 414 -14.06 -7.95 -11.94
CA ARG A 414 -14.77 -7.28 -13.02
C ARG A 414 -14.38 -5.82 -13.07
N GLN A 415 -14.12 -5.28 -14.26
CA GLN A 415 -13.87 -3.86 -14.46
C GLN A 415 -14.72 -3.31 -15.62
N ALA A 416 -15.31 -2.12 -15.44
CA ALA A 416 -16.08 -1.46 -16.49
C ALA A 416 -15.83 0.05 -16.53
N ARG A 417 -16.00 0.64 -17.72
CA ARG A 417 -16.08 2.11 -17.88
C ARG A 417 -17.44 2.51 -18.41
N ARG A 418 -18.16 3.33 -17.65
CA ARG A 418 -19.55 3.68 -17.92
C ARG A 418 -19.77 5.18 -17.86
N PHE A 419 -20.83 5.64 -18.52
CA PHE A 419 -21.23 7.05 -18.55
C PHE A 419 -22.67 7.22 -18.06
N TYR A 420 -22.88 8.23 -17.21
CA TYR A 420 -24.18 8.55 -16.60
C TYR A 420 -24.59 9.98 -16.95
N ALA A 421 -25.86 10.13 -17.29
CA ALA A 421 -26.40 11.40 -17.77
C ALA A 421 -26.72 12.34 -16.59
N LEU A 422 -26.42 13.63 -16.77
CA LEU A 422 -26.91 14.72 -15.93
C LEU A 422 -28.17 15.31 -16.54
N GLY A 423 -29.12 15.71 -15.70
CA GLY A 423 -30.45 16.19 -16.12
C GLY A 423 -30.59 17.69 -16.26
N SER A 424 -29.63 18.47 -15.78
CA SER A 424 -29.72 19.93 -15.70
C SER A 424 -28.41 20.61 -16.06
N ARG A 425 -28.50 21.77 -16.70
CA ARG A 425 -27.37 22.68 -16.96
C ARG A 425 -27.15 23.69 -15.84
N LEU A 426 -28.06 23.75 -14.86
CA LEU A 426 -28.06 24.76 -13.79
C LEU A 426 -27.54 24.20 -12.46
N PHE A 427 -27.71 22.90 -12.22
CA PHE A 427 -27.28 22.23 -10.99
C PHE A 427 -26.97 20.75 -11.28
N PRO A 428 -26.07 20.10 -10.51
CA PRO A 428 -25.81 18.68 -10.67
C PRO A 428 -27.03 17.86 -10.22
N THR A 429 -27.50 16.94 -11.07
CA THR A 429 -28.66 16.08 -10.74
C THR A 429 -28.26 14.74 -10.14
N ARG A 430 -26.96 14.55 -9.85
CA ARG A 430 -26.37 13.31 -9.32
C ARG A 430 -25.28 13.71 -8.35
N ASP A 431 -25.24 13.07 -7.18
CA ASP A 431 -24.19 13.25 -6.19
C ASP A 431 -22.96 12.41 -6.57
N SER A 432 -21.78 12.98 -6.41
CA SER A 432 -20.48 12.30 -6.59
C SER A 432 -20.19 11.24 -5.52
N LEU A 433 -20.80 11.36 -4.33
CA LEU A 433 -20.59 10.44 -3.20
C LEU A 433 -21.60 9.27 -3.17
N ASP A 434 -22.50 9.21 -4.15
CA ASP A 434 -23.41 8.08 -4.34
C ASP A 434 -22.89 7.12 -5.42
N PHE A 435 -23.12 5.82 -5.24
CA PHE A 435 -22.88 4.86 -6.31
C PHE A 435 -23.78 5.16 -7.51
N GLN A 436 -23.16 5.35 -8.67
CA GLN A 436 -23.86 5.64 -9.91
C GLN A 436 -24.58 4.40 -10.43
N ALA A 437 -25.74 4.63 -11.04
CA ALA A 437 -26.63 3.59 -11.56
C ALA A 437 -27.38 4.10 -12.78
N LEU A 438 -27.81 3.16 -13.64
CA LEU A 438 -28.47 3.42 -14.92
C LEU A 438 -27.57 4.19 -15.91
N PRO A 439 -26.45 3.58 -16.37
CA PRO A 439 -25.58 4.21 -17.36
C PRO A 439 -26.31 4.35 -18.70
N PHE A 440 -26.09 5.45 -19.42
CA PHE A 440 -26.60 5.60 -20.79
C PHE A 440 -25.64 5.01 -21.84
N ALA A 441 -24.39 4.79 -21.47
CA ALA A 441 -23.38 4.17 -22.31
C ALA A 441 -22.36 3.37 -21.47
N THR A 442 -21.89 2.26 -22.00
CA THR A 442 -20.76 1.48 -21.46
C THR A 442 -19.68 1.42 -22.52
N GLN A 443 -18.48 1.91 -22.22
CA GLN A 443 -17.34 1.92 -23.14
C GLN A 443 -16.72 0.53 -23.28
N TRP A 444 -16.56 -0.16 -22.15
CA TRP A 444 -16.09 -1.54 -22.05
C TRP A 444 -16.50 -2.12 -20.68
N ASP A 445 -16.59 -3.44 -20.62
CA ASP A 445 -16.93 -4.23 -19.43
C ASP A 445 -16.29 -5.61 -19.56
N PHE A 446 -15.37 -5.94 -18.65
CA PHE A 446 -14.55 -7.15 -18.70
C PHE A 446 -14.59 -7.89 -17.37
N ASP A 447 -14.60 -9.21 -17.47
CA ASP A 447 -14.35 -10.14 -16.38
C ASP A 447 -12.89 -10.65 -16.49
N TYR A 448 -12.16 -10.61 -15.38
CA TYR A 448 -10.80 -11.07 -15.29
C TYR A 448 -10.71 -12.14 -14.21
N GLN A 449 -10.19 -13.31 -14.58
CA GLN A 449 -9.95 -14.40 -13.64
C GLN A 449 -8.44 -14.56 -13.44
N THR A 450 -8.01 -14.54 -12.19
CA THR A 450 -6.61 -14.79 -11.82
C THR A 450 -6.53 -15.97 -10.86
N GLU A 451 -5.82 -17.01 -11.27
CA GLU A 451 -5.48 -18.16 -10.44
C GLU A 451 -4.02 -18.08 -10.04
N THR A 452 -3.74 -18.16 -8.73
CA THR A 452 -2.37 -18.14 -8.19
C THR A 452 -2.11 -19.40 -7.39
N VAL A 453 -1.01 -20.08 -7.72
CA VAL A 453 -0.42 -21.16 -6.92
C VAL A 453 0.99 -20.72 -6.53
N GLN A 454 1.28 -20.66 -5.24
CA GLN A 454 2.60 -20.35 -4.71
C GLN A 454 3.01 -21.39 -3.68
N TYR A 455 4.28 -21.75 -3.66
CA TYR A 455 4.90 -22.51 -2.58
C TYR A 455 6.24 -21.89 -2.19
N TYR A 456 6.73 -22.23 -1.01
CA TYR A 456 8.07 -21.87 -0.59
C TYR A 456 8.66 -22.92 0.34
N VAL A 457 9.99 -22.99 0.33
CA VAL A 457 10.79 -23.80 1.24
C VAL A 457 11.87 -22.89 1.82
N ARG A 458 12.04 -22.94 3.14
CA ARG A 458 13.07 -22.21 3.87
C ARG A 458 13.74 -23.16 4.84
N ASP A 459 15.06 -23.11 4.88
CA ASP A 459 15.89 -23.82 5.82
C ASP A 459 16.75 -22.82 6.59
N LYS A 460 16.61 -22.80 7.92
CA LYS A 460 17.41 -21.97 8.83
C LYS A 460 18.40 -22.87 9.56
N ILE A 461 19.68 -22.67 9.32
CA ILE A 461 20.77 -23.47 9.87
C ILE A 461 21.55 -22.60 10.85
N THR A 462 21.64 -23.01 12.11
CA THR A 462 22.36 -22.27 13.16
C THR A 462 23.59 -23.06 13.59
N LEU A 463 24.77 -22.49 13.35
CA LEU A 463 26.09 -23.08 13.60
C LEU A 463 26.88 -22.18 14.56
N GLY A 464 26.53 -22.22 15.85
CA GLY A 464 27.10 -21.31 16.85
C GLY A 464 26.76 -19.86 16.51
N ALA A 465 27.78 -19.03 16.28
CA ALA A 465 27.62 -17.60 15.93
C ALA A 465 27.17 -17.35 14.49
N LEU A 466 27.13 -18.38 13.63
CA LEU A 466 26.73 -18.26 12.23
C LEU A 466 25.31 -18.79 12.02
N THR A 467 24.44 -17.96 11.45
CA THR A 467 23.12 -18.37 10.94
C THR A 467 23.14 -18.30 9.41
N ILE A 468 22.66 -19.35 8.76
CA ILE A 468 22.51 -19.44 7.31
C ILE A 468 21.04 -19.68 7.00
N ASN A 469 20.47 -18.85 6.15
CA ASN A 469 19.14 -19.04 5.59
C ASN A 469 19.25 -19.42 4.12
N LEU A 470 18.71 -20.58 3.76
CA LEU A 470 18.58 -21.02 2.37
C LEU A 470 17.11 -21.24 2.06
N GLY A 471 16.67 -20.86 0.87
CA GLY A 471 15.30 -21.12 0.49
C GLY A 471 15.01 -20.78 -0.95
N TRP A 472 13.81 -21.11 -1.39
CA TRP A 472 13.29 -20.63 -2.65
C TRP A 472 11.77 -20.49 -2.58
N LYS A 473 11.26 -19.61 -3.43
CA LYS A 473 9.83 -19.46 -3.70
C LYS A 473 9.55 -19.97 -5.12
N GLY A 474 8.38 -20.55 -5.32
CA GLY A 474 7.91 -20.91 -6.65
C GLY A 474 6.46 -20.50 -6.81
N PHE A 475 6.09 -19.98 -7.98
CA PHE A 475 4.69 -19.71 -8.29
C PHE A 475 4.32 -19.94 -9.75
N GLU A 476 3.02 -20.06 -9.95
CA GLU A 476 2.35 -19.99 -11.23
C GLU A 476 1.13 -19.07 -11.09
N VAL A 477 1.01 -18.09 -11.99
CA VAL A 477 -0.16 -17.21 -12.09
C VAL A 477 -0.73 -17.32 -13.49
N THR A 478 -2.00 -17.69 -13.58
CA THR A 478 -2.75 -17.73 -14.84
C THR A 478 -3.81 -16.63 -14.81
N ASN A 479 -3.79 -15.78 -15.83
CA ASN A 479 -4.67 -14.65 -16.00
C ASN A 479 -5.54 -14.86 -17.24
N GLU A 480 -6.84 -14.75 -17.10
CA GLU A 480 -7.82 -14.82 -18.18
C GLU A 480 -8.65 -13.53 -18.22
N ALA A 481 -8.93 -13.03 -19.42
CA ALA A 481 -9.68 -11.81 -19.66
C ALA A 481 -10.82 -12.07 -20.66
N ASP A 482 -12.05 -11.91 -20.19
CA ASP A 482 -13.27 -12.18 -20.94
C ASP A 482 -14.13 -10.90 -21.11
N PRO A 483 -14.46 -10.50 -22.34
CA PRO A 483 -15.28 -9.32 -22.58
C PRO A 483 -16.77 -9.62 -22.34
N ILE A 484 -17.41 -8.85 -21.45
CA ILE A 484 -18.88 -8.76 -21.36
C ILE A 484 -19.39 -7.76 -22.41
N ILE A 485 -18.75 -6.60 -22.47
CA ILE A 485 -18.91 -5.58 -23.51
C ILE A 485 -17.52 -5.23 -24.02
N GLY A 486 -17.23 -5.63 -25.25
CA GLY A 486 -15.98 -5.25 -25.91
C GLY A 486 -15.89 -3.73 -26.10
N GLY A 487 -14.67 -3.20 -26.05
CA GLY A 487 -14.39 -1.78 -26.27
C GLY A 487 -13.03 -1.54 -26.91
N GLY A 488 -12.64 -2.46 -27.79
CA GLY A 488 -11.33 -2.44 -28.45
C GLY A 488 -10.16 -2.96 -27.59
N LEU A 489 -10.42 -3.33 -26.34
CA LEU A 489 -9.43 -3.94 -25.44
C LEU A 489 -9.24 -5.43 -25.72
N ALA A 490 -8.06 -5.93 -25.35
CA ALA A 490 -7.67 -7.31 -25.56
C ALA A 490 -8.37 -8.29 -24.61
N SER A 491 -8.56 -9.50 -25.11
CA SER A 491 -9.09 -10.67 -24.39
C SER A 491 -8.15 -11.87 -24.59
N GLY A 492 -8.25 -12.86 -23.72
CA GLY A 492 -7.48 -14.10 -23.79
C GLY A 492 -6.76 -14.44 -22.50
N THR A 493 -5.78 -15.34 -22.60
CA THR A 493 -5.07 -15.90 -21.44
C THR A 493 -3.59 -15.57 -21.50
N ILE A 494 -3.00 -15.16 -20.37
CA ILE A 494 -1.56 -15.02 -20.19
C ILE A 494 -1.12 -15.69 -18.90
N LYS A 495 0.08 -16.27 -18.90
CA LYS A 495 0.59 -17.07 -17.80
C LYS A 495 2.02 -16.70 -17.45
N VAL A 496 2.29 -16.57 -16.16
CA VAL A 496 3.65 -16.41 -15.61
C VAL A 496 3.96 -17.59 -14.72
N ARG A 497 5.14 -18.19 -14.88
CA ARG A 497 5.56 -19.33 -14.08
C ARG A 497 7.05 -19.27 -13.80
N ASP A 498 7.39 -19.42 -12.54
CA ASP A 498 8.75 -19.63 -12.08
C ASP A 498 8.74 -20.40 -10.76
N TRP A 499 9.12 -21.67 -10.83
CA TRP A 499 9.08 -22.59 -9.70
C TRP A 499 10.32 -22.53 -8.81
N PHE A 500 11.34 -21.75 -9.17
CA PHE A 500 12.58 -21.71 -8.43
C PHE A 500 13.19 -20.30 -8.44
N GLN A 501 12.79 -19.50 -7.45
CA GLN A 501 13.31 -18.17 -7.17
C GLN A 501 14.17 -18.24 -5.90
N PRO A 502 15.50 -18.41 -6.03
CA PRO A 502 16.39 -18.70 -4.91
C PRO A 502 16.61 -17.50 -3.99
N HIS A 503 16.74 -17.79 -2.71
CA HIS A 503 17.05 -16.86 -1.62
C HIS A 503 18.18 -17.48 -0.79
N ALA A 504 19.22 -16.70 -0.51
CA ALA A 504 20.31 -17.12 0.35
C ALA A 504 20.74 -15.96 1.24
N GLY A 505 20.98 -16.22 2.52
CA GLY A 505 21.40 -15.20 3.47
C GLY A 505 22.28 -15.78 4.56
N VAL A 506 23.15 -14.94 5.10
CA VAL A 506 24.03 -15.26 6.23
C VAL A 506 23.94 -14.14 7.26
N ALA A 507 24.01 -14.51 8.53
CA ALA A 507 24.15 -13.60 9.66
C ALA A 507 25.24 -14.15 10.58
N PHE A 508 26.18 -13.29 10.99
CA PHE A 508 27.31 -13.65 11.81
C PHE A 508 27.38 -12.76 13.05
N GLN A 509 27.17 -13.37 14.21
CA GLN A 509 27.27 -12.72 15.51
C GLN A 509 28.74 -12.49 15.86
N LEU A 510 29.19 -11.23 15.75
CA LEU A 510 30.55 -10.83 16.12
C LEU A 510 30.74 -10.79 17.64
N THR A 511 29.72 -10.27 18.34
CA THR A 511 29.63 -10.19 19.80
C THR A 511 28.16 -10.31 20.21
N ASP A 512 27.86 -10.29 21.51
CA ASP A 512 26.47 -10.27 21.99
C ASP A 512 25.68 -9.04 21.54
N ASP A 513 26.38 -7.96 21.16
CA ASP A 513 25.81 -6.67 20.81
C ASP A 513 26.01 -6.30 19.33
N ALA A 514 26.71 -7.13 18.54
CA ALA A 514 27.11 -6.80 17.18
C ALA A 514 26.94 -7.99 16.22
N GLU A 515 26.34 -7.73 15.06
CA GLU A 515 26.08 -8.76 14.06
C GLU A 515 26.27 -8.19 12.64
N LEU A 516 26.83 -9.00 11.75
CA LEU A 516 26.92 -8.72 10.32
C LEU A 516 25.94 -9.61 9.56
N PHE A 517 25.36 -9.11 8.48
CA PHE A 517 24.50 -9.90 7.63
C PHE A 517 24.78 -9.62 6.15
N GLY A 518 24.37 -10.56 5.30
CA GLY A 518 24.37 -10.37 3.87
C GLY A 518 23.49 -11.40 3.18
N GLY A 519 22.96 -11.04 2.02
CA GLY A 519 21.99 -11.87 1.33
C GLY A 519 21.92 -11.62 -0.17
N PHE A 520 21.37 -12.62 -0.84
CA PHE A 520 21.00 -12.61 -2.24
C PHE A 520 19.54 -13.02 -2.37
N THR A 521 18.81 -12.36 -3.26
CA THR A 521 17.48 -12.78 -3.62
C THR A 521 17.16 -12.54 -5.08
N GLN A 522 16.54 -13.52 -5.72
CA GLN A 522 15.98 -13.41 -7.06
C GLN A 522 14.46 -13.54 -7.00
N VAL A 523 13.76 -12.67 -7.73
CA VAL A 523 12.30 -12.70 -7.81
C VAL A 523 11.80 -12.34 -9.20
N LYS A 524 10.63 -12.87 -9.53
CA LYS A 524 9.85 -12.56 -10.72
C LYS A 524 8.48 -12.05 -10.31
N ARG A 525 7.96 -11.07 -11.04
CA ARG A 525 6.61 -10.55 -10.84
C ARG A 525 5.61 -11.17 -11.83
N ALA A 526 4.39 -11.45 -11.37
CA ALA A 526 3.26 -11.80 -12.24
C ALA A 526 2.67 -10.58 -12.95
N PHE A 527 2.03 -10.79 -14.10
CA PHE A 527 1.32 -9.73 -14.81
C PHE A 527 0.03 -9.33 -14.09
N THR A 528 -0.30 -8.03 -14.15
CA THR A 528 -1.61 -7.51 -13.68
C THR A 528 -2.68 -7.73 -14.74
N SER A 529 -3.88 -8.13 -14.33
CA SER A 529 -5.06 -8.31 -15.20
C SER A 529 -6.07 -7.19 -14.99
N SER A 530 -6.17 -6.28 -15.96
CA SER A 530 -7.20 -5.23 -15.97
C SER A 530 -7.33 -4.54 -17.32
N ALA A 531 -8.37 -3.72 -17.47
CA ALA A 531 -8.60 -2.88 -18.64
C ALA A 531 -7.81 -1.56 -18.60
N THR A 532 -7.16 -1.26 -17.46
CA THR A 532 -6.55 0.06 -17.17
C THR A 532 -5.04 -0.01 -16.95
N THR A 533 -4.50 -1.20 -16.72
CA THR A 533 -3.07 -1.47 -16.61
C THR A 533 -2.75 -2.93 -16.98
N GLY A 534 -1.48 -3.21 -17.23
CA GLY A 534 -1.00 -4.54 -17.57
C GLY A 534 -1.26 -4.95 -19.02
N PRO A 535 -0.97 -6.22 -19.38
CA PRO A 535 -0.98 -6.69 -20.76
C PRO A 535 -2.32 -6.55 -21.49
N PHE A 536 -3.45 -6.55 -20.78
CA PHE A 536 -4.79 -6.46 -21.38
C PHE A 536 -5.26 -5.01 -21.63
N ALA A 537 -4.55 -4.00 -21.10
CA ALA A 537 -4.86 -2.59 -21.32
C ALA A 537 -4.36 -2.07 -22.69
N THR A 538 -4.59 -2.85 -23.74
CA THR A 538 -4.18 -2.57 -25.12
C THR A 538 -5.17 -3.20 -26.10
N THR A 539 -4.97 -2.97 -27.40
CA THR A 539 -5.80 -3.60 -28.44
C THR A 539 -5.50 -5.09 -28.58
N GLN A 540 -6.44 -5.88 -29.14
CA GLN A 540 -6.18 -7.31 -29.40
C GLN A 540 -4.92 -7.53 -30.24
N ALA A 541 -4.72 -6.73 -31.29
CA ALA A 541 -3.50 -6.79 -32.10
C ALA A 541 -2.25 -6.45 -31.25
N GLY A 542 -2.35 -5.49 -30.33
CA GLY A 542 -1.28 -5.18 -29.37
C GLY A 542 -0.96 -6.38 -28.47
N PHE A 543 -1.98 -7.04 -27.94
CA PHE A 543 -1.85 -8.21 -27.07
C PHE A 543 -1.29 -9.44 -27.78
N ASP A 544 -1.76 -9.76 -28.99
CA ASP A 544 -1.26 -10.87 -29.79
C ASP A 544 0.22 -10.68 -30.15
N ASN A 545 0.67 -9.42 -30.22
CA ASN A 545 2.07 -9.06 -30.41
C ASN A 545 2.92 -9.14 -29.13
N LEU A 546 2.34 -9.42 -27.95
CA LEU A 546 3.06 -9.61 -26.69
C LEU A 546 3.71 -11.00 -26.54
N GLY A 547 3.74 -11.84 -27.58
CA GLY A 547 4.26 -13.22 -27.54
C GLY A 547 5.73 -13.39 -27.10
N GLY A 548 6.45 -12.31 -26.78
CA GLY A 548 7.78 -12.32 -26.17
C GLY A 548 7.91 -11.46 -24.90
N LEU A 549 6.81 -10.94 -24.34
CA LEU A 549 6.82 -10.12 -23.14
C LEU A 549 7.30 -10.97 -21.96
N ARG A 550 8.49 -10.65 -21.45
CA ARG A 550 9.03 -11.25 -20.24
C ARG A 550 8.54 -10.46 -19.03
N PRO A 551 8.13 -11.13 -17.95
CA PRO A 551 7.82 -10.45 -16.71
C PRO A 551 9.05 -9.75 -16.15
N GLU A 552 8.79 -8.74 -15.32
CA GLU A 552 9.84 -8.05 -14.56
C GLU A 552 10.49 -9.03 -13.59
N GLU A 553 11.81 -8.98 -13.51
CA GLU A 553 12.62 -9.73 -12.55
C GLU A 553 13.59 -8.80 -11.84
N SER A 554 13.95 -9.14 -10.60
CA SER A 554 14.97 -8.44 -9.82
C SER A 554 15.93 -9.44 -9.17
N ASP A 555 17.21 -9.11 -9.25
CA ASP A 555 18.27 -9.72 -8.44
C ASP A 555 18.74 -8.68 -7.42
N THR A 556 18.62 -8.98 -6.13
CA THR A 556 19.03 -8.09 -5.03
C THR A 556 20.18 -8.71 -4.26
N TYR A 557 21.23 -7.92 -4.06
CA TYR A 557 22.36 -8.22 -3.20
C TYR A 557 22.38 -7.21 -2.06
N GLU A 558 22.58 -7.66 -0.84
CA GLU A 558 22.69 -6.77 0.31
C GLU A 558 23.74 -7.25 1.31
N VAL A 559 24.31 -6.28 2.01
CA VAL A 559 25.26 -6.49 3.10
C VAL A 559 25.07 -5.40 4.13
N GLY A 560 25.16 -5.75 5.40
CA GLY A 560 24.99 -4.78 6.47
C GLY A 560 25.52 -5.25 7.80
N GLY A 561 25.37 -4.37 8.78
CA GLY A 561 25.70 -4.64 10.17
C GLY A 561 24.72 -3.95 11.10
N ARG A 562 24.53 -4.56 12.26
CA ARG A 562 23.71 -4.01 13.34
C ARG A 562 24.45 -4.05 14.65
N LEU A 563 24.26 -3.01 15.45
CA LEU A 563 24.76 -2.89 16.81
C LEU A 563 23.57 -2.60 17.73
N ARG A 564 23.46 -3.35 18.83
CA ARG A 564 22.49 -3.15 19.90
C ARG A 564 23.25 -3.04 21.21
N GLY A 565 23.32 -1.83 21.77
CA GLY A 565 23.87 -1.62 23.09
C GLY A 565 22.80 -1.26 24.10
N ARG A 566 23.22 -0.97 25.34
CA ARG A 566 22.32 -0.47 26.37
C ARG A 566 21.82 0.93 26.02
N GLY A 567 20.60 1.02 25.49
CA GLY A 567 19.95 2.28 25.14
C GLY A 567 20.42 2.88 23.81
N PHE A 568 21.06 2.11 22.93
CA PHE A 568 21.27 2.54 21.54
C PHE A 568 21.14 1.37 20.58
N ASN A 569 20.58 1.63 19.40
CA ASN A 569 20.48 0.71 18.29
C ASN A 569 21.05 1.39 17.04
N LEU A 570 21.84 0.68 16.24
CA LEU A 570 22.38 1.16 14.97
C LEU A 570 22.23 0.06 13.92
N SER A 571 21.76 0.42 12.73
CA SER A 571 21.76 -0.42 11.53
C SER A 571 22.38 0.33 10.37
N LEU A 572 23.28 -0.35 9.65
CA LEU A 572 23.89 0.11 8.41
C LEU A 572 23.72 -0.98 7.36
N ALA A 573 23.28 -0.62 6.16
CA ALA A 573 23.12 -1.54 5.05
C ALA A 573 23.51 -0.90 3.72
N GLY A 574 24.11 -1.68 2.84
CA GLY A 574 24.31 -1.35 1.43
C GLY A 574 23.65 -2.40 0.56
N TYR A 575 23.10 -1.98 -0.57
CA TYR A 575 22.42 -2.88 -1.49
C TYR A 575 22.70 -2.54 -2.95
N LEU A 576 22.64 -3.57 -3.79
CA LEU A 576 22.64 -3.50 -5.25
C LEU A 576 21.46 -4.28 -5.77
N VAL A 577 20.66 -3.65 -6.64
CA VAL A 577 19.51 -4.26 -7.30
C VAL A 577 19.68 -4.13 -8.81
N ASP A 578 19.62 -5.26 -9.50
CA ASP A 578 19.58 -5.31 -10.95
C ASP A 578 18.20 -5.78 -11.41
N PHE A 579 17.46 -4.89 -12.05
CA PHE A 579 16.19 -5.21 -12.69
C PHE A 579 16.38 -5.63 -14.14
N ARG A 580 15.57 -6.59 -14.56
CA ARG A 580 15.46 -7.02 -15.95
C ARG A 580 14.03 -6.88 -16.44
N ASN A 581 13.88 -6.53 -17.71
CA ASN A 581 12.61 -6.37 -18.42
C ASN A 581 11.69 -5.32 -17.79
N ARG A 582 12.24 -4.21 -17.27
CA ARG A 582 11.45 -3.14 -16.65
C ARG A 582 10.42 -2.62 -17.64
N LEU A 583 9.15 -2.65 -17.23
CA LEU A 583 8.04 -2.12 -18.01
C LEU A 583 7.71 -0.72 -17.50
N ILE A 584 7.73 0.27 -18.39
CA ILE A 584 7.18 1.60 -18.11
C ILE A 584 5.86 1.76 -18.85
N ALA A 585 4.94 2.49 -18.24
CA ALA A 585 3.68 2.88 -18.84
C ALA A 585 3.74 4.39 -19.09
N GLN A 586 3.66 4.78 -20.36
CA GLN A 586 3.57 6.19 -20.74
C GLN A 586 2.11 6.64 -20.73
N SER A 587 1.82 7.69 -19.97
CA SER A 587 0.51 8.35 -19.98
C SER A 587 0.34 9.24 -21.22
N VAL A 588 -0.86 9.27 -21.80
CA VAL A 588 -1.17 10.01 -23.04
C VAL A 588 -2.38 10.90 -22.83
N GLY A 589 -2.21 12.21 -23.00
CA GLY A 589 -3.27 13.20 -22.84
C GLY A 589 -3.73 13.38 -21.39
N ALA A 590 -4.92 13.98 -21.21
CA ALA A 590 -5.51 14.19 -19.90
C ALA A 590 -6.02 12.88 -19.28
N GLY A 591 -5.75 12.65 -17.99
CA GLY A 591 -6.14 11.41 -17.29
C GLY A 591 -7.65 11.12 -17.32
N ILE A 592 -8.48 12.17 -17.40
CA ILE A 592 -9.94 12.05 -17.51
C ILE A 592 -10.42 11.42 -18.83
N GLN A 593 -9.57 11.36 -19.86
CA GLN A 593 -9.92 10.66 -21.10
C GLN A 593 -9.81 9.14 -20.92
N GLY A 594 -8.98 8.69 -19.98
CA GLY A 594 -8.75 7.27 -19.72
C GLY A 594 -8.09 6.55 -20.91
N ASN A 595 -7.24 7.28 -21.64
CA ASN A 595 -6.49 6.74 -22.78
C ASN A 595 -5.62 5.56 -22.33
N PRO A 596 -5.53 4.47 -23.12
CA PRO A 596 -4.64 3.37 -22.81
C PRO A 596 -3.19 3.87 -22.68
N ALA A 597 -2.53 3.48 -21.58
CA ALA A 597 -1.11 3.78 -21.42
C ALA A 597 -0.30 2.95 -22.44
N ILE A 598 0.73 3.56 -23.01
CA ILE A 598 1.63 2.85 -23.93
C ILE A 598 2.68 2.13 -23.08
N LEU A 599 2.60 0.79 -23.03
CA LEU A 599 3.62 -0.03 -22.39
C LEU A 599 4.89 -0.03 -23.23
N GLN A 600 6.00 0.35 -22.62
CA GLN A 600 7.34 0.34 -23.20
C GLN A 600 8.25 -0.48 -22.30
N ASN A 601 9.06 -1.37 -22.88
CA ASN A 601 10.08 -2.08 -22.12
C ASN A 601 11.36 -1.24 -22.15
N VAL A 602 11.81 -0.76 -21.00
CA VAL A 602 13.04 0.04 -20.86
C VAL A 602 14.26 -0.81 -20.51
N GLY A 603 14.18 -2.12 -20.74
CA GLY A 603 15.27 -3.06 -20.52
C GLY A 603 15.60 -3.18 -19.05
N SER A 604 16.74 -2.62 -18.63
CA SER A 604 17.27 -2.77 -17.28
C SER A 604 17.25 -1.48 -16.47
N VAL A 605 17.08 -1.63 -15.16
CA VAL A 605 17.28 -0.58 -14.15
C VAL A 605 18.31 -1.09 -13.15
N ARG A 606 19.26 -0.25 -12.77
CA ARG A 606 20.23 -0.55 -11.73
C ARG A 606 20.03 0.40 -10.56
N SER A 607 19.84 -0.14 -9.37
CA SER A 607 19.75 0.65 -8.13
C SER A 607 20.89 0.27 -7.18
N LEU A 608 21.71 1.25 -6.81
CA LEU A 608 22.72 1.14 -5.76
C LEU A 608 22.34 2.05 -4.61
N GLY A 609 22.41 1.56 -3.38
CA GLY A 609 22.07 2.41 -2.24
C GLY A 609 22.73 2.04 -0.93
N PHE A 610 22.59 2.96 0.00
CA PHE A 610 23.08 2.87 1.37
C PHE A 610 22.02 3.40 2.32
N GLU A 611 21.81 2.68 3.42
CA GLU A 611 20.80 2.97 4.43
C GLU A 611 21.47 2.94 5.81
N ALA A 612 21.14 3.93 6.64
CA ALA A 612 21.57 4.01 8.02
C ALA A 612 20.37 4.39 8.89
N ALA A 613 20.22 3.72 10.03
CA ALA A 613 19.25 4.08 11.07
C ALA A 613 19.90 3.96 12.44
N ALA A 614 19.71 4.97 13.27
CA ALA A 614 20.20 5.01 14.63
C ALA A 614 19.06 5.43 15.56
N GLU A 615 18.99 4.77 16.70
CA GLU A 615 18.09 5.09 17.79
C GLU A 615 18.90 5.16 19.08
N VAL A 616 18.60 6.17 19.91
CA VAL A 616 19.25 6.36 21.19
C VAL A 616 18.21 6.74 22.23
N ARG A 617 18.22 6.04 23.37
CA ARG A 617 17.52 6.43 24.58
C ARG A 617 18.40 7.39 25.37
N LEU A 618 17.89 8.58 25.61
CA LEU A 618 18.55 9.63 26.36
C LEU A 618 18.02 9.67 27.81
N PRO A 619 18.78 10.21 28.76
CA PRO A 619 18.30 10.36 30.13
C PRO A 619 17.01 11.19 30.23
N MET A 620 16.28 11.03 31.33
CA MET A 620 15.08 11.82 31.66
C MET A 620 13.89 11.60 30.72
N GLY A 621 13.75 10.42 30.13
CA GLY A 621 12.59 10.07 29.29
C GLY A 621 12.67 10.59 27.85
N PHE A 622 13.82 11.07 27.41
CA PHE A 622 14.03 11.49 26.03
C PHE A 622 14.46 10.32 25.14
N GLY A 623 13.97 10.30 23.90
CA GLY A 623 14.43 9.42 22.84
C GLY A 623 14.84 10.23 21.62
N ALA A 624 15.78 9.69 20.85
CA ALA A 624 16.17 10.25 19.57
C ALA A 624 16.29 9.15 18.53
N PHE A 625 15.78 9.42 17.34
CA PHE A 625 15.90 8.54 16.19
C PHE A 625 16.36 9.36 14.98
N ALA A 626 17.21 8.77 14.15
CA ALA A 626 17.62 9.34 12.88
C ALA A 626 17.81 8.25 11.84
N SER A 627 17.37 8.50 10.61
CA SER A 627 17.64 7.66 9.46
C SER A 627 18.11 8.45 8.26
N TYR A 628 18.97 7.84 7.47
CA TYR A 628 19.47 8.36 6.22
C TYR A 628 19.42 7.28 5.15
N SER A 629 19.06 7.68 3.94
CA SER A 629 19.08 6.77 2.78
C SER A 629 19.56 7.49 1.55
N TYR A 630 20.51 6.84 0.88
CA TYR A 630 20.99 7.20 -0.44
C TYR A 630 20.53 6.12 -1.43
N THR A 631 19.85 6.53 -2.49
CA THR A 631 19.38 5.62 -3.55
C THR A 631 19.72 6.20 -4.92
N ASP A 632 20.62 5.54 -5.64
CA ASP A 632 20.94 5.87 -7.03
C ASP A 632 20.33 4.82 -7.95
N SER A 633 19.12 5.10 -8.45
CA SER A 633 18.38 4.24 -9.37
C SER A 633 18.38 4.83 -10.77
N THR A 634 18.93 4.10 -11.74
CA THR A 634 19.16 4.60 -13.11
C THR A 634 18.65 3.62 -14.17
N TYR A 635 17.97 4.14 -15.19
CA TYR A 635 17.65 3.38 -16.40
C TYR A 635 18.92 3.09 -17.19
N GLN A 636 19.07 1.86 -17.66
CA GLN A 636 20.26 1.41 -18.38
C GLN A 636 20.12 1.53 -19.90
N ASP A 637 18.89 1.58 -20.41
CA ASP A 637 18.61 1.56 -21.84
C ASP A 637 17.73 2.74 -22.27
N ASP A 638 17.88 3.14 -23.54
CA ASP A 638 16.96 4.04 -24.24
C ASP A 638 15.73 3.28 -24.75
N VAL A 639 14.61 3.97 -24.91
CA VAL A 639 13.38 3.36 -25.43
C VAL A 639 13.33 3.48 -26.94
N PHE A 640 13.21 2.35 -27.63
CA PHE A 640 13.01 2.27 -29.07
C PHE A 640 11.67 1.63 -29.40
N ASP A 641 11.05 2.03 -30.51
CA ASP A 641 9.93 1.29 -31.08
C ASP A 641 10.41 0.01 -31.80
N ARG A 642 9.46 -0.77 -32.30
CA ARG A 642 9.74 -2.02 -33.03
C ARG A 642 10.47 -1.80 -34.36
N ALA A 643 10.38 -0.60 -34.94
CA ALA A 643 11.12 -0.23 -36.15
C ALA A 643 12.55 0.23 -35.85
N GLY A 644 12.94 0.30 -34.57
CA GLY A 644 14.25 0.79 -34.13
C GLY A 644 14.34 2.32 -34.03
N THR A 645 13.20 3.01 -34.06
CA THR A 645 13.14 4.47 -33.87
C THR A 645 13.28 4.79 -32.39
N LEU A 646 14.17 5.72 -32.05
CA LEU A 646 14.30 6.23 -30.68
C LEU A 646 13.04 7.00 -30.27
N ILE A 647 12.37 6.54 -29.21
CA ILE A 647 11.15 7.12 -28.65
C ILE A 647 11.46 7.99 -27.43
N ALA A 648 12.38 7.57 -26.56
CA ALA A 648 12.79 8.33 -25.38
C ALA A 648 14.26 8.08 -25.02
N ARG A 649 14.96 9.15 -24.61
CA ARG A 649 16.35 9.13 -24.15
C ARG A 649 16.42 8.89 -22.64
N THR A 650 16.18 7.64 -22.25
CA THR A 650 16.10 7.22 -20.85
C THR A 650 17.41 6.69 -20.29
N ALA A 651 18.37 6.28 -21.12
CA ALA A 651 19.65 5.78 -20.64
C ALA A 651 20.34 6.83 -19.74
N ASP A 652 20.93 6.35 -18.63
CA ASP A 652 21.59 7.14 -17.60
C ASP A 652 20.68 8.15 -16.87
N LYS A 653 19.37 8.11 -17.08
CA LYS A 653 18.39 8.92 -16.35
C LYS A 653 18.00 8.27 -15.05
N GLN A 654 17.75 9.10 -14.05
CA GLN A 654 17.24 8.69 -12.75
C GLN A 654 15.81 8.18 -12.90
N VAL A 655 15.49 7.08 -12.22
CA VAL A 655 14.13 6.55 -12.17
C VAL A 655 13.18 7.59 -11.56
N VAL A 656 12.04 7.79 -12.22
CA VAL A 656 11.00 8.74 -11.78
C VAL A 656 10.55 8.45 -10.35
N ASP A 657 10.20 9.51 -9.61
CA ASP A 657 9.76 9.47 -8.21
C ASP A 657 10.69 8.71 -7.23
N THR A 658 11.98 8.55 -7.57
CA THR A 658 12.98 7.94 -6.69
C THR A 658 13.92 9.01 -6.14
N PRO A 659 13.66 9.64 -4.98
CA PRO A 659 14.55 10.67 -4.42
C PRO A 659 15.92 10.07 -4.07
N LYS A 660 17.01 10.79 -4.39
CA LYS A 660 18.37 10.33 -4.09
C LYS A 660 18.69 10.34 -2.61
N HIS A 661 18.19 11.31 -1.87
CA HIS A 661 18.46 11.46 -0.45
C HIS A 661 17.15 11.55 0.33
N LEU A 662 17.04 10.72 1.36
CA LEU A 662 16.03 10.80 2.40
C LEU A 662 16.75 10.97 3.74
N VAL A 663 16.33 11.93 4.55
CA VAL A 663 16.78 12.09 5.93
C VAL A 663 15.56 12.21 6.81
N LYS A 664 15.45 11.38 7.84
CA LYS A 664 14.39 11.47 8.85
C LYS A 664 15.05 11.64 10.21
N GLY A 665 14.47 12.48 11.04
CA GLY A 665 14.92 12.69 12.42
C GLY A 665 13.71 12.82 13.33
N GLU A 666 13.80 12.28 14.53
CA GLU A 666 12.73 12.36 15.52
C GLU A 666 13.33 12.49 16.92
N VAL A 667 12.75 13.38 17.71
CA VAL A 667 13.01 13.49 19.15
C VAL A 667 11.69 13.26 19.87
N THR A 668 11.72 12.37 20.86
CA THR A 668 10.56 12.04 21.69
C THR A 668 10.86 12.37 23.15
N TYR A 669 9.80 12.66 23.89
CA TYR A 669 9.81 12.77 25.35
C TYR A 669 8.63 11.97 25.88
N ASP A 670 8.86 11.11 26.85
CA ASP A 670 7.82 10.34 27.53
C ASP A 670 8.07 10.37 29.05
N GLY A 671 7.29 11.20 29.73
CA GLY A 671 7.26 11.30 31.17
C GLY A 671 5.95 10.75 31.75
N GLU A 672 5.81 10.79 33.08
CA GLU A 672 4.60 10.26 33.73
C GLU A 672 3.34 11.05 33.38
N LEU A 673 3.46 12.38 33.31
CA LEU A 673 2.35 13.30 33.03
C LEU A 673 2.37 13.84 31.61
N PHE A 674 3.54 14.14 31.05
CA PHE A 674 3.69 14.79 29.75
C PHE A 674 4.43 13.89 28.78
N PHE A 675 4.03 13.93 27.51
CA PHE A 675 4.76 13.31 26.42
C PHE A 675 4.76 14.23 25.20
N GLY A 676 5.69 14.00 24.29
CA GLY A 676 5.80 14.79 23.07
C GLY A 676 6.71 14.18 22.03
N ARG A 677 6.58 14.67 20.81
CA ARG A 677 7.32 14.25 19.63
C ARG A 677 7.59 15.46 18.75
N LEU A 678 8.80 15.54 18.20
CA LEU A 678 9.15 16.43 17.10
C LEU A 678 9.86 15.61 16.03
N GLY A 679 9.24 15.49 14.86
CA GLY A 679 9.78 14.74 13.71
C GLY A 679 10.08 15.68 12.55
N ALA A 680 11.19 15.45 11.85
CA ALA A 680 11.56 16.15 10.62
C ALA A 680 11.85 15.14 9.51
N ASN A 681 11.44 15.51 8.29
CA ASN A 681 11.49 14.67 7.12
C ASN A 681 11.97 15.48 5.93
N TYR A 682 13.21 15.22 5.51
CA TYR A 682 13.80 15.78 4.30
C TYR A 682 13.75 14.77 3.16
N MET A 683 13.38 15.29 1.98
CA MET A 683 13.37 14.56 0.73
C MET A 683 14.02 15.41 -0.35
N SER A 684 15.01 14.87 -1.05
CA SER A 684 15.62 15.54 -2.19
C SER A 684 14.66 15.63 -3.38
N ARG A 685 15.03 16.43 -4.39
CA ARG A 685 14.30 16.56 -5.66
C ARG A 685 13.87 15.21 -6.27
N ARG A 686 12.76 15.23 -7.01
CA ARG A 686 12.20 14.06 -7.69
C ARG A 686 11.80 14.42 -9.12
N TYR A 687 12.19 13.58 -10.07
CA TYR A 687 11.79 13.72 -11.46
C TYR A 687 10.44 13.05 -11.71
N PHE A 688 9.64 13.64 -12.58
CA PHE A 688 8.34 13.10 -12.99
C PHE A 688 8.21 12.86 -14.50
N THR A 689 9.33 12.99 -15.21
CA THR A 689 9.48 12.57 -16.60
C THR A 689 10.63 11.60 -16.76
N TYR A 690 10.48 10.63 -17.67
CA TYR A 690 11.49 9.60 -17.91
C TYR A 690 12.81 10.15 -18.44
N GLU A 691 12.80 11.28 -19.17
CA GLU A 691 14.01 11.96 -19.65
C GLU A 691 14.64 12.93 -18.63
N ASN A 692 14.00 13.07 -17.46
CA ASN A 692 14.39 13.94 -16.35
C ASN A 692 14.48 15.43 -16.73
N ASP A 693 13.62 15.92 -17.61
CA ASP A 693 13.53 17.34 -17.99
C ASP A 693 12.60 18.14 -17.07
N GLN A 694 11.72 17.47 -16.31
CA GLN A 694 10.83 18.08 -15.32
C GLN A 694 11.00 17.42 -13.94
N PHE A 695 11.00 18.24 -12.89
CA PHE A 695 11.19 17.82 -11.51
C PHE A 695 10.42 18.70 -10.54
N VAL A 696 10.20 18.19 -9.34
CA VAL A 696 9.82 19.00 -8.17
C VAL A 696 11.02 19.14 -7.25
N ASP A 697 11.14 20.30 -6.60
CA ASP A 697 12.22 20.57 -5.67
C ASP A 697 12.16 19.70 -4.40
N GLY A 698 13.27 19.70 -3.66
CA GLY A 698 13.33 19.02 -2.37
C GLY A 698 12.52 19.76 -1.31
N ARG A 699 12.12 19.06 -0.25
CA ARG A 699 11.30 19.61 0.85
C ARG A 699 11.80 19.17 2.22
N VAL A 700 11.47 19.94 3.25
CA VAL A 700 11.53 19.51 4.65
C VAL A 700 10.16 19.69 5.27
N LEU A 701 9.57 18.62 5.78
CA LEU A 701 8.36 18.71 6.60
C LEU A 701 8.70 18.44 8.06
N VAL A 702 8.05 19.17 8.94
CA VAL A 702 8.19 19.02 10.39
C VAL A 702 6.82 18.76 11.00
N ASP A 703 6.71 17.69 11.77
CA ASP A 703 5.49 17.31 12.48
C ASP A 703 5.77 17.33 13.99
N ALA A 704 4.78 17.72 14.78
CA ALA A 704 4.91 17.77 16.23
C ALA A 704 3.68 17.20 16.94
N SER A 705 3.91 16.58 18.10
CA SER A 705 2.87 16.12 19.00
C SER A 705 3.21 16.54 20.42
N ILE A 706 2.21 16.92 21.20
CA ILE A 706 2.35 17.14 22.65
C ILE A 706 1.11 16.60 23.34
N GLY A 707 1.27 15.97 24.49
CA GLY A 707 0.13 15.45 25.22
C GLY A 707 0.34 15.36 26.72
N VAL A 708 -0.79 15.17 27.40
CA VAL A 708 -0.87 14.96 28.84
C VAL A 708 -1.57 13.63 29.10
N ARG A 709 -0.97 12.81 29.96
CA ARG A 709 -1.51 11.52 30.41
C ARG A 709 -1.97 11.64 31.86
N ILE A 710 -3.26 11.42 32.08
CA ILE A 710 -3.86 11.48 33.42
C ILE A 710 -4.31 10.07 33.80
N ARG A 711 -3.63 9.50 34.80
CA ARG A 711 -3.99 8.21 35.40
C ARG A 711 -4.98 8.43 36.55
N LEU A 712 -6.02 7.62 36.60
CA LEU A 712 -7.03 7.56 37.66
C LEU A 712 -6.84 6.25 38.47
N GLU A 713 -7.68 6.00 39.48
CA GLU A 713 -7.60 4.75 40.23
C GLU A 713 -7.88 3.52 39.36
N GLY A 714 -7.02 2.49 39.49
CA GLY A 714 -7.02 1.27 38.68
C GLY A 714 -6.39 1.51 37.31
N ASP A 715 -6.79 0.72 36.31
CA ASP A 715 -6.31 0.85 34.91
C ASP A 715 -7.06 1.93 34.12
N ARG A 716 -7.64 2.92 34.82
CA ARG A 716 -8.42 3.99 34.21
C ARG A 716 -7.54 5.20 33.99
N GLY A 717 -7.70 5.86 32.86
CA GLY A 717 -6.99 7.09 32.55
C GLY A 717 -7.47 7.70 31.25
N PHE A 718 -7.09 8.95 31.02
CA PHE A 718 -7.32 9.61 29.75
C PHE A 718 -6.07 10.37 29.30
N GLU A 719 -5.89 10.46 27.99
CA GLU A 719 -4.86 11.28 27.36
C GLU A 719 -5.51 12.39 26.55
N ILE A 720 -4.95 13.59 26.64
CA ILE A 720 -5.25 14.70 25.74
C ILE A 720 -3.99 14.94 24.93
N GLN A 721 -4.11 14.88 23.60
CA GLN A 721 -2.99 15.02 22.68
C GLN A 721 -3.32 16.08 21.64
N GLY A 722 -2.38 17.01 21.42
CA GLY A 722 -2.36 17.91 20.27
C GLY A 722 -1.35 17.40 19.23
N ASN A 723 -1.72 17.43 17.96
CA ASN A 723 -0.86 17.08 16.83
C ASN A 723 -0.85 18.23 15.83
N ALA A 724 0.31 18.54 15.28
CA ALA A 724 0.49 19.44 14.16
C ALA A 724 1.28 18.73 13.06
N THR A 725 0.75 18.69 11.84
CA THR A 725 1.47 18.22 10.66
C THR A 725 1.85 19.41 9.79
N ASN A 726 3.00 19.34 9.13
CA ASN A 726 3.55 20.48 8.36
C ASN A 726 3.59 21.76 9.21
N LEU A 727 4.22 21.67 10.39
CA LEU A 727 4.27 22.70 11.44
C LEU A 727 4.73 24.07 10.94
N PHE A 728 5.53 24.14 9.88
CA PHE A 728 6.03 25.40 9.33
C PHE A 728 5.28 25.88 8.08
N ASP A 729 4.18 25.23 7.73
CA ASP A 729 3.30 25.61 6.61
C ASP A 729 4.05 25.68 5.27
N GLU A 730 4.91 24.69 5.02
CA GLU A 730 5.66 24.59 3.76
C GLU A 730 4.69 24.25 2.63
N GLU A 731 4.77 24.98 1.51
CA GLU A 731 4.09 24.61 0.27
C GLU A 731 4.96 23.60 -0.51
N TYR A 732 4.40 22.44 -0.85
CA TYR A 732 5.16 21.40 -1.54
C TYR A 732 4.28 20.52 -2.41
N VAL A 733 4.89 19.92 -3.44
CA VAL A 733 4.24 18.81 -4.17
C VAL A 733 4.40 17.54 -3.34
N ALA A 734 3.29 17.02 -2.83
CA ALA A 734 3.26 15.77 -2.08
C ALA A 734 3.44 14.57 -3.00
N THR A 735 2.45 14.34 -3.86
CA THR A 735 2.37 13.15 -4.71
C THR A 735 2.80 13.47 -6.13
N ILE A 736 3.56 12.56 -6.73
CA ILE A 736 3.93 12.58 -8.14
C ILE A 736 3.45 11.29 -8.80
N GLY A 737 3.05 11.35 -10.06
CA GLY A 737 2.66 10.18 -10.83
C GLY A 737 1.21 9.79 -10.61
N SER A 738 0.34 10.70 -10.17
CA SER A 738 -1.09 10.42 -9.96
C SER A 738 -1.78 9.95 -11.24
N ASN A 739 -1.44 10.55 -12.39
CA ASN A 739 -1.86 10.13 -13.72
C ASN A 739 -0.75 9.45 -14.51
N GLY A 740 0.24 8.86 -13.83
CA GLY A 740 1.42 8.25 -14.45
C GLY A 740 2.45 9.27 -14.94
N PHE A 741 3.49 8.77 -15.60
CA PHE A 741 4.64 9.57 -16.04
C PHE A 741 4.69 9.71 -17.55
N GLY A 742 5.17 10.86 -18.03
CA GLY A 742 5.45 11.12 -19.44
C GLY A 742 6.94 11.01 -19.77
N ASN A 743 7.29 10.95 -21.06
CA ASN A 743 8.71 10.93 -21.46
C ASN A 743 9.40 12.27 -21.19
N ARG A 744 8.71 13.38 -21.50
CA ARG A 744 9.21 14.75 -21.38
C ARG A 744 8.05 15.75 -21.25
N GLY A 745 8.35 16.97 -20.82
CA GLY A 745 7.39 18.06 -20.68
C GLY A 745 6.48 17.92 -19.45
N ASP A 746 5.83 19.02 -19.10
CA ASP A 746 4.93 19.10 -17.96
C ASP A 746 3.62 18.32 -18.22
N ASN A 747 3.05 17.72 -17.17
CA ASN A 747 1.80 16.96 -17.24
C ASN A 747 1.03 16.98 -15.91
N GLN A 748 -0.30 16.77 -15.98
CA GLN A 748 -1.19 16.79 -14.81
C GLN A 748 -1.06 15.52 -13.96
N THR A 749 0.02 15.41 -13.19
CA THR A 749 0.36 14.22 -12.41
C THR A 749 0.85 14.53 -10.99
N LEU A 750 0.68 15.78 -10.55
CA LEU A 750 1.14 16.30 -9.28
C LEU A 750 -0.04 16.56 -8.35
N LEU A 751 0.10 16.24 -7.06
CA LEU A 751 -0.83 16.69 -6.03
C LEU A 751 -0.10 17.56 -5.02
N ALA A 752 -0.64 18.74 -4.78
CA ALA A 752 -0.19 19.64 -3.71
C ALA A 752 -0.35 18.95 -2.33
N GLY A 753 0.59 19.21 -1.43
CA GLY A 753 0.52 18.75 -0.05
C GLY A 753 -0.43 19.59 0.80
N ALA A 754 -0.94 19.01 1.89
CA ALA A 754 -1.73 19.78 2.83
C ALA A 754 -0.87 20.89 3.49
N PRO A 755 -1.44 22.08 3.74
CA PRO A 755 -0.79 23.13 4.55
C PRO A 755 -0.64 22.65 6.01
N GLN A 756 -0.28 23.55 6.92
CA GLN A 756 -0.30 23.24 8.35
C GLN A 756 -1.69 22.74 8.77
N GLN A 757 -1.72 21.61 9.48
CA GLN A 757 -2.96 21.03 10.01
C GLN A 757 -2.78 20.71 11.48
N VAL A 758 -3.79 21.03 12.31
CA VAL A 758 -3.74 20.86 13.76
C VAL A 758 -4.95 20.07 14.24
N PHE A 759 -4.70 19.10 15.11
CA PHE A 759 -5.72 18.21 15.65
C PHE A 759 -5.59 18.10 17.16
N VAL A 760 -6.73 17.94 17.84
CA VAL A 760 -6.81 17.62 19.27
C VAL A 760 -7.55 16.32 19.43
N THR A 761 -6.97 15.40 20.19
CA THR A 761 -7.50 14.08 20.47
C THR A 761 -7.69 13.88 21.97
N LEU A 762 -8.83 13.30 22.36
CA LEU A 762 -9.05 12.67 23.66
C LEU A 762 -9.01 11.14 23.50
N LYS A 763 -8.23 10.45 24.33
CA LYS A 763 -8.10 8.97 24.32
C LYS A 763 -8.38 8.37 25.71
N THR A 764 -8.85 7.13 25.75
CA THR A 764 -9.02 6.31 26.97
C THR A 764 -8.80 4.83 26.64
N GLY A 765 -8.43 4.04 27.65
CA GLY A 765 -8.24 2.59 27.54
C GLY A 765 -7.01 2.20 26.72
N PHE A 766 -5.91 2.91 26.98
CA PHE A 766 -4.59 2.75 26.38
C PHE A 766 -3.64 2.03 27.34
#